data_AF-A0A399ZNI1-F1
#
_entry.id   AF-A0A399ZNI1-F1
#
_cell.length_a   1.000
_cell.length_b   1.000
_cell.length_c   1.000
_cell.angle_alpha   90.00
_cell.angle_beta   90.00
_cell.angle_gamma   90.00
#
_symmetry.space_group_name_H-M   'P 1'
#
loop_
_entity.id
_entity.type
_entity.pdbx_description
1 polymer ?
#
loop_
_entity_poly.entity_id
_entity_poly.type
_entity_poly.pdbx_seq_one_letter_code
_entity_poly.pdbx_strand_id
1 'polypeptide(L)'
;MLVRAALLGLLLPATGDPARDRDIFLKLMTMDAEGLRQRKSKPIAQKRLLEELQQMAPGVRRRFLDPDAPSGEPRLRRLSNTEREELQRLVFDRLPYAEKLAYCDRPEQVDGPTQEAWVEINAYLGTHASCLAELVEELGQLRFGHRPRVGDAFCGGGSIPFEAARLGCNVYASDLNPVAALLTWAALNLVGGGPEIAREVAAAQQRVYAAVDKQICDWGIEHNSQGWRADAYLYCVEVVDPESGWRVPLAPAWVIGEKTRTIARLVPDEVHKRYEIEIHEGVSAAELQAAKTAGTVKDFRLIPPHGGPSTPIEVLRRNLRRWENDDLMPRPDDVFQERLYCIRWVETYTDDAGRTQTRRHYRAPTQADLRREERVLELLREYFELWQECGYIPSRAIEPGQDINRPTVARGWSHWHHFFNPRQLLINGLFAKHVDALRWSKPVKTALLLGVGRLADWNSRLTRWDPSSANEKGSQTFYKPSLPTPLMNYCCRSLTALSTTFTLDLTTESIQEAATLTVGDVRTAQGQVDVWITDPPYADAVNYHELSEYFLAWYDKSLPRIFCDWYTDSRRALAVRGDDESFRKTMVVCYSHLTTHMPDNGLQIVMFTHHDAAVWADLTLILWAAGLRVSSAWCIATETEAALKQGNYVQGTCLRWRTIRNPTLATPIINWRPTPLRCACSPNAQLKNSTRCARSPVPASGEKSARWNR
;
A
#
# COMPACT_ATOMS: atom_id res chain seq x y z
N MET A 1 -9.85 -0.35 12.32
CA MET A 1 -9.97 0.14 13.72
C MET A 1 -10.37 1.62 13.88
N LEU A 2 -9.61 2.61 13.38
CA LEU A 2 -9.82 4.04 13.72
C LEU A 2 -11.19 4.59 13.26
N VAL A 3 -11.61 4.30 12.04
CA VAL A 3 -12.90 4.76 11.48
C VAL A 3 -14.07 4.19 12.30
N ARG A 4 -13.99 2.91 12.71
CA ARG A 4 -14.99 2.29 13.58
C ARG A 4 -15.11 2.99 14.92
N ALA A 5 -13.98 3.19 15.61
CA ALA A 5 -13.95 3.94 16.85
C ALA A 5 -14.49 5.36 16.67
N ALA A 6 -14.21 5.97 15.51
CA ALA A 6 -14.66 7.29 15.18
C ALA A 6 -16.19 7.39 15.04
N LEU A 7 -16.79 6.48 14.28
CA LEU A 7 -18.22 6.42 14.06
C LEU A 7 -18.99 6.08 15.34
N LEU A 8 -18.58 5.05 16.06
CA LEU A 8 -19.22 4.67 17.33
C LEU A 8 -19.13 5.82 18.35
N GLY A 9 -17.97 6.46 18.48
CA GLY A 9 -17.80 7.61 19.36
C GLY A 9 -18.63 8.83 18.97
N LEU A 10 -18.98 8.97 17.68
CA LEU A 10 -19.90 10.02 17.24
C LEU A 10 -21.35 9.69 17.53
N LEU A 11 -21.76 8.43 17.41
CA LEU A 11 -23.15 8.02 17.52
C LEU A 11 -23.60 7.82 18.96
N LEU A 12 -22.70 7.38 19.85
CA LEU A 12 -23.04 7.12 21.25
C LEU A 12 -23.41 8.40 22.02
N PRO A 13 -24.52 8.40 22.77
CA PRO A 13 -24.87 9.51 23.64
C PRO A 13 -23.87 9.63 24.80
N ALA A 14 -23.58 10.86 25.24
CA ALA A 14 -22.90 11.06 26.54
C ALA A 14 -23.95 11.07 27.64
N THR A 15 -23.71 10.24 28.65
CA THR A 15 -24.57 10.18 29.84
C THR A 15 -23.95 10.96 31.00
N GLY A 16 -24.62 10.92 32.15
CA GLY A 16 -24.07 11.45 33.40
C GLY A 16 -22.93 10.62 33.99
N ASP A 17 -22.60 9.45 33.42
CA ASP A 17 -21.55 8.54 33.90
C ASP A 17 -20.48 8.27 32.82
N PRO A 18 -19.45 9.13 32.72
CA PRO A 18 -18.38 8.97 31.73
C PRO A 18 -17.55 7.68 31.90
N ALA A 19 -17.51 7.11 33.11
CA ALA A 19 -16.77 5.88 33.36
C ALA A 19 -17.50 4.69 32.71
N ARG A 20 -18.82 4.70 32.82
CA ARG A 20 -19.69 3.69 32.22
C ARG A 20 -19.81 3.84 30.70
N ASP A 21 -19.91 5.07 30.19
CA ASP A 21 -19.84 5.38 28.75
C ASP A 21 -18.58 4.77 28.11
N ARG A 22 -17.43 4.92 28.78
CA ARG A 22 -16.15 4.35 28.33
C ARG A 22 -16.16 2.82 28.36
N ASP A 23 -16.72 2.21 29.40
CA ASP A 23 -16.80 0.75 29.52
C ASP A 23 -17.62 0.13 28.38
N ILE A 24 -18.80 0.70 28.10
CA ILE A 24 -19.65 0.27 26.98
C ILE A 24 -18.95 0.46 25.64
N PHE A 25 -18.28 1.60 25.43
CA PHE A 25 -17.48 1.83 24.22
C PHE A 25 -16.36 0.79 24.04
N LEU A 26 -15.65 0.44 25.12
CA LEU A 26 -14.59 -0.57 25.06
C LEU A 26 -15.15 -1.96 24.72
N LYS A 27 -16.33 -2.31 25.25
CA LYS A 27 -17.03 -3.57 24.90
C LYS A 27 -17.41 -3.60 23.43
N LEU A 28 -17.99 -2.51 22.91
CA LEU A 28 -18.33 -2.37 21.49
C LEU A 28 -17.10 -2.51 20.57
N MET A 29 -15.95 -2.01 21.04
CA MET A 29 -14.68 -2.15 20.33
C MET A 29 -13.97 -3.48 20.63
N THR A 30 -14.52 -4.37 21.45
CA THR A 30 -13.87 -5.61 21.95
C THR A 30 -12.48 -5.35 22.52
N MET A 31 -12.32 -4.22 23.20
CA MET A 31 -11.07 -3.74 23.83
C MET A 31 -11.11 -3.86 25.36
N ASP A 32 -12.23 -4.31 25.92
CA ASP A 32 -12.35 -4.68 27.32
C ASP A 32 -11.62 -6.01 27.61
N ALA A 33 -11.55 -6.40 28.88
CA ALA A 33 -10.81 -7.58 29.29
C ALA A 33 -11.37 -8.88 28.67
N GLU A 34 -12.69 -8.98 28.50
CA GLU A 34 -13.32 -10.14 27.88
C GLU A 34 -13.12 -10.13 26.37
N GLY A 35 -13.32 -8.97 25.72
CA GLY A 35 -13.05 -8.81 24.29
C GLY A 35 -11.61 -9.17 23.90
N LEU A 36 -10.62 -8.83 24.74
CA LEU A 36 -9.22 -9.24 24.51
C LEU A 36 -9.03 -10.77 24.61
N ARG A 37 -9.74 -11.43 25.54
CA ARG A 37 -9.70 -12.89 25.65
C ARG A 37 -10.32 -13.56 24.44
N GLN A 38 -11.49 -13.08 24.00
CA GLN A 38 -12.18 -13.54 22.80
C GLN A 38 -11.27 -13.41 21.56
N ARG A 39 -10.55 -12.30 21.44
CA ARG A 39 -9.67 -12.02 20.29
C ARG A 39 -8.34 -12.77 20.32
N LYS A 40 -8.01 -13.54 21.36
CA LYS A 40 -6.72 -14.22 21.47
C LYS A 40 -6.65 -15.39 20.48
N SER A 41 -6.03 -15.15 19.33
CA SER A 41 -5.88 -16.15 18.26
C SER A 41 -4.51 -16.83 18.26
N LYS A 42 -3.47 -16.19 18.79
CA LYS A 42 -2.09 -16.71 18.73
C LYS A 42 -1.64 -17.35 20.05
N PRO A 43 -0.85 -18.43 20.00
CA PRO A 43 -0.24 -19.00 21.19
C PRO A 43 0.93 -18.15 21.67
N ILE A 44 1.02 -17.95 22.99
CA ILE A 44 2.18 -17.36 23.65
C ILE A 44 3.34 -18.37 23.60
N ALA A 45 4.54 -17.91 23.24
CA ALA A 45 5.72 -18.75 23.14
C ALA A 45 6.07 -19.40 24.49
N GLN A 46 6.55 -20.64 24.47
CA GLN A 46 6.86 -21.41 25.68
C GLN A 46 7.85 -20.69 26.60
N LYS A 47 8.85 -20.01 26.03
CA LYS A 47 9.81 -19.21 26.79
C LYS A 47 9.12 -18.11 27.61
N ARG A 48 8.22 -17.35 26.99
CA ARG A 48 7.48 -16.27 27.65
C ARG A 48 6.51 -16.80 28.70
N LEU A 49 5.86 -17.94 28.45
CA LEU A 49 5.04 -18.63 29.45
C LEU A 49 5.85 -18.98 30.71
N LEU A 50 7.06 -19.52 30.53
CA LEU A 50 7.94 -19.90 31.64
C LEU A 50 8.41 -18.68 32.45
N GLU A 51 8.79 -17.58 31.78
CA GLU A 51 9.18 -16.33 32.43
C GLU A 51 8.06 -15.78 33.33
N GLU A 52 6.83 -15.74 32.85
CA GLU A 52 5.68 -15.27 33.64
C GLU A 52 5.32 -16.26 34.75
N LEU A 53 5.38 -17.57 34.48
CA LEU A 53 5.09 -18.60 35.47
C LEU A 53 6.07 -18.52 36.67
N GLN A 54 7.33 -18.20 36.42
CA GLN A 54 8.33 -17.93 37.46
C GLN A 54 8.01 -16.73 38.36
N GLN A 55 7.05 -15.87 37.99
CA GLN A 55 6.58 -14.75 38.82
C GLN A 55 5.25 -15.06 39.51
N MET A 56 4.59 -16.18 39.21
CA MET A 56 3.31 -16.57 39.80
C MET A 56 3.46 -17.19 41.20
N ALA A 57 2.34 -17.42 41.90
CA ALA A 57 2.37 -18.05 43.22
C ALA A 57 2.97 -19.49 43.16
N PRO A 58 3.65 -19.96 44.22
CA PRO A 58 4.29 -21.28 44.24
C PRO A 58 3.34 -22.46 43.94
N GLY A 59 2.07 -22.36 44.34
CA GLY A 59 1.04 -23.37 44.06
C GLY A 59 0.72 -23.51 42.56
N VAL A 60 0.74 -22.39 41.81
CA VAL A 60 0.55 -22.39 40.36
C VAL A 60 1.80 -22.92 39.66
N ARG A 61 3.00 -22.55 40.14
CA ARG A 61 4.27 -23.07 39.59
C ARG A 61 4.34 -24.59 39.66
N ARG A 62 4.01 -25.18 40.82
CA ARG A 62 4.02 -26.64 41.02
C ARG A 62 3.05 -27.40 40.11
N ARG A 63 1.99 -26.74 39.62
CA ARG A 63 0.98 -27.37 38.76
C ARG A 63 1.45 -27.53 37.31
N PHE A 64 2.30 -26.61 36.84
CA PHE A 64 2.71 -26.52 35.44
C PHE A 64 4.20 -26.77 35.18
N LEU A 65 5.08 -26.61 36.18
CA LEU A 65 6.50 -26.94 36.06
C LEU A 65 6.77 -28.42 36.33
N ASP A 66 7.77 -28.93 35.64
CA ASP A 66 8.36 -30.23 35.90
C ASP A 66 9.16 -30.19 37.22
N PRO A 67 8.81 -31.00 38.23
CA PRO A 67 9.51 -31.04 39.51
C PRO A 67 10.94 -31.58 39.40
N ASP A 68 11.26 -32.35 38.35
CA ASP A 68 12.57 -32.99 38.13
C ASP A 68 13.51 -32.15 37.25
N ALA A 69 13.09 -30.93 36.89
CA ALA A 69 13.90 -30.03 36.06
C ALA A 69 15.14 -29.50 36.82
N PRO A 70 16.33 -29.46 36.18
CA PRO A 70 17.55 -28.98 36.82
C PRO A 70 17.43 -27.53 37.29
N SER A 71 17.97 -27.24 38.48
CA SER A 71 17.93 -25.91 39.10
C SER A 71 18.56 -24.87 38.18
N GLY A 72 17.74 -23.94 37.67
CA GLY A 72 18.16 -22.90 36.71
C GLY A 72 17.51 -23.01 35.32
N GLU A 73 16.97 -24.18 34.95
CA GLU A 73 16.27 -24.40 33.68
C GLU A 73 14.83 -24.92 33.93
N PRO A 74 13.87 -24.03 34.26
CA PRO A 74 12.48 -24.46 34.44
C PRO A 74 11.93 -25.03 33.13
N ARG A 75 11.32 -26.22 33.20
CA ARG A 75 10.63 -26.84 32.07
C ARG A 75 9.17 -27.05 32.40
N LEU A 76 8.31 -26.96 31.39
CA LEU A 76 6.91 -27.31 31.54
C LEU A 76 6.78 -28.83 31.65
N ARG A 77 5.92 -29.30 32.55
CA ARG A 77 5.45 -30.69 32.59
C ARG A 77 4.83 -31.07 31.24
N ARG A 78 4.69 -32.37 30.96
CA ARG A 78 3.80 -32.85 29.89
C ARG A 78 2.34 -32.46 30.21
N LEU A 79 1.89 -31.33 29.67
CA LEU A 79 0.54 -30.79 29.86
C LEU A 79 -0.43 -31.41 28.85
N SER A 80 -1.67 -31.62 29.26
CA SER A 80 -2.78 -31.85 28.32
C SER A 80 -3.09 -30.58 27.51
N ASN A 81 -3.87 -30.71 26.44
CA ASN A 81 -4.33 -29.54 25.66
C ASN A 81 -5.10 -28.54 26.54
N THR A 82 -5.98 -29.03 27.42
CA THR A 82 -6.76 -28.20 28.35
C THR A 82 -5.89 -27.48 29.38
N GLU A 83 -4.88 -28.16 29.94
CA GLU A 83 -3.94 -27.54 30.89
C GLU A 83 -3.05 -26.50 30.20
N ARG A 84 -2.70 -26.72 28.93
CA ARG A 84 -1.93 -25.78 28.12
C ARG A 84 -2.75 -24.52 27.81
N GLU A 85 -4.02 -24.67 27.47
CA GLU A 85 -4.95 -23.54 27.26
C GLU A 85 -5.18 -22.75 28.55
N GLU A 86 -5.34 -23.44 29.68
CA GLU A 86 -5.48 -22.79 30.99
C GLU A 86 -4.22 -21.98 31.34
N LEU A 87 -3.03 -22.55 31.13
CA LEU A 87 -1.76 -21.84 31.32
C LEU A 87 -1.64 -20.62 30.39
N GLN A 88 -2.01 -20.78 29.12
CA GLN A 88 -2.05 -19.67 28.16
C GLN A 88 -2.97 -18.55 28.63
N ARG A 89 -4.15 -18.89 29.15
CA ARG A 89 -5.13 -17.90 29.66
C ARG A 89 -4.60 -17.18 30.91
N LEU A 90 -4.08 -17.92 31.89
CA LEU A 90 -3.53 -17.36 33.12
C LEU A 90 -2.36 -16.40 32.86
N VAL A 91 -1.45 -16.78 31.96
CA VAL A 91 -0.36 -15.90 31.55
C VAL A 91 -0.92 -14.70 30.82
N PHE A 92 -1.79 -14.92 29.82
CA PHE A 92 -2.36 -13.84 29.02
C PHE A 92 -3.03 -12.77 29.88
N ASP A 93 -3.87 -13.14 30.85
CA ASP A 93 -4.58 -12.17 31.70
C ASP A 93 -3.63 -11.25 32.50
N ARG A 94 -2.43 -11.74 32.84
CA ARG A 94 -1.40 -10.97 33.58
C ARG A 94 -0.54 -10.08 32.69
N LEU A 95 -0.50 -10.34 31.38
CA LEU A 95 0.33 -9.55 30.46
C LEU A 95 -0.13 -8.09 30.41
N PRO A 96 0.80 -7.13 30.24
CA PRO A 96 0.46 -5.74 29.93
C PRO A 96 -0.40 -5.64 28.66
N TYR A 97 -1.29 -4.64 28.61
CA TYR A 97 -2.20 -4.44 27.47
C TYR A 97 -1.48 -4.41 26.11
N ALA A 98 -0.37 -3.67 26.01
CA ALA A 98 0.40 -3.59 24.78
C ALA A 98 0.94 -4.95 24.30
N GLU A 99 1.36 -5.81 25.24
CA GLU A 99 1.86 -7.15 24.92
C GLU A 99 0.72 -8.09 24.53
N LYS A 100 -0.46 -7.99 25.17
CA LYS A 100 -1.66 -8.76 24.81
C LYS A 100 -2.02 -8.59 23.33
N LEU A 101 -1.92 -7.37 22.80
CA LEU A 101 -2.24 -7.05 21.40
C LEU A 101 -1.41 -7.86 20.38
N ALA A 102 -0.18 -8.28 20.72
CA ALA A 102 0.64 -9.09 19.82
C ALA A 102 0.04 -10.49 19.58
N TYR A 103 -0.77 -10.97 20.53
CA TYR A 103 -1.40 -12.29 20.49
C TYR A 103 -2.89 -12.27 20.09
N CYS A 104 -3.47 -11.07 19.94
CA CYS A 104 -4.86 -10.90 19.58
C CYS A 104 -5.02 -10.57 18.09
N ASP A 105 -6.14 -11.01 17.52
CA ASP A 105 -6.66 -10.43 16.29
C ASP A 105 -7.09 -8.98 16.53
N ARG A 106 -7.21 -8.18 15.47
CA ARG A 106 -7.71 -6.79 15.56
C ARG A 106 -9.23 -6.79 15.79
N PRO A 107 -9.80 -5.73 16.39
CA PRO A 107 -11.26 -5.61 16.56
C PRO A 107 -12.06 -5.82 15.26
N GLU A 108 -11.52 -5.37 14.13
CA GLU A 108 -12.11 -5.54 12.80
C GLU A 108 -12.14 -6.97 12.27
N GLN A 109 -11.45 -7.93 12.91
CA GLN A 109 -11.36 -9.32 12.46
C GLN A 109 -12.28 -10.27 13.24
N VAL A 110 -13.06 -9.75 14.18
CA VAL A 110 -14.04 -10.50 14.96
C VAL A 110 -15.44 -9.91 14.75
N ASP A 111 -16.47 -10.75 14.87
CA ASP A 111 -17.87 -10.40 14.59
C ASP A 111 -18.42 -9.33 15.55
N GLY A 112 -17.78 -9.12 16.70
CA GLY A 112 -18.11 -8.08 17.65
C GLY A 112 -18.21 -8.58 19.09
N PRO A 113 -18.94 -7.85 19.95
CA PRO A 113 -19.13 -8.20 21.36
C PRO A 113 -19.82 -9.56 21.56
N THR A 114 -19.57 -10.18 22.71
CA THR A 114 -20.25 -11.42 23.12
C THR A 114 -21.74 -11.18 23.40
N GLN A 115 -22.54 -12.24 23.42
CA GLN A 115 -23.98 -12.14 23.74
C GLN A 115 -24.23 -11.53 25.13
N GLU A 116 -23.38 -11.85 26.12
CA GLU A 116 -23.44 -11.27 27.46
C GLU A 116 -23.14 -9.77 27.44
N ALA A 117 -22.14 -9.35 26.65
CA ALA A 117 -21.83 -7.94 26.47
C ALA A 117 -22.99 -7.18 25.80
N TRP A 118 -23.65 -7.78 24.81
CA TRP A 118 -24.82 -7.18 24.15
C TRP A 118 -25.98 -6.92 25.11
N VAL A 119 -26.28 -7.83 26.04
CA VAL A 119 -27.32 -7.61 27.06
C VAL A 119 -27.02 -6.35 27.88
N GLU A 120 -25.77 -6.17 28.28
CA GLU A 120 -25.35 -5.03 29.08
C GLU A 120 -25.32 -3.72 28.27
N ILE A 121 -24.84 -3.77 27.02
CA ILE A 121 -24.83 -2.65 26.07
C ILE A 121 -26.26 -2.16 25.83
N ASN A 122 -27.18 -3.09 25.51
CA ASN A 122 -28.57 -2.81 25.21
C ASN A 122 -29.30 -2.20 26.41
N ALA A 123 -29.10 -2.77 27.60
CA ALA A 123 -29.67 -2.24 28.84
C ALA A 123 -29.19 -0.81 29.15
N TYR A 124 -27.95 -0.48 28.83
CA TYR A 124 -27.40 0.85 29.07
C TYR A 124 -27.82 1.89 28.02
N LEU A 125 -27.81 1.51 26.75
CA LEU A 125 -28.13 2.40 25.64
C LEU A 125 -29.63 2.49 25.33
N GLY A 126 -30.45 1.60 25.90
CA GLY A 126 -31.87 1.49 25.59
C GLY A 126 -32.12 0.97 24.17
N THR A 127 -31.27 0.05 23.71
CA THR A 127 -31.30 -0.52 22.34
C THR A 127 -31.61 -2.03 22.38
N HIS A 128 -31.87 -2.65 21.24
CA HIS A 128 -32.20 -4.08 21.12
C HIS A 128 -31.29 -4.83 20.13
N ALA A 129 -30.12 -4.26 19.85
CA ALA A 129 -29.21 -4.76 18.82
C ALA A 129 -28.52 -6.07 19.20
N SER A 130 -28.31 -6.92 18.21
CA SER A 130 -27.54 -8.17 18.30
C SER A 130 -26.20 -8.10 17.56
N CYS A 131 -26.01 -7.07 16.73
CA CYS A 131 -24.77 -6.80 16.02
C CYS A 131 -24.50 -5.29 15.92
N LEU A 132 -23.29 -4.92 15.49
CA LEU A 132 -22.89 -3.51 15.36
C LEU A 132 -23.74 -2.76 14.34
N ALA A 133 -24.18 -3.41 13.26
CA ALA A 133 -25.00 -2.78 12.22
C ALA A 133 -26.38 -2.38 12.72
N GLU A 134 -27.06 -3.27 13.47
CA GLU A 134 -28.33 -2.97 14.13
C GLU A 134 -28.18 -1.85 15.15
N LEU A 135 -27.10 -1.87 15.95
CA LEU A 135 -26.85 -0.82 16.93
C LEU A 135 -26.67 0.55 16.25
N VAL A 136 -25.89 0.60 15.17
CA VAL A 136 -25.64 1.84 14.41
C VAL A 136 -26.94 2.36 13.79
N GLU A 137 -27.80 1.48 13.31
CA GLU A 137 -29.13 1.85 12.85
C GLU A 137 -29.99 2.44 13.96
N GLU A 138 -30.13 1.75 15.11
CA GLU A 138 -30.93 2.23 16.24
C GLU A 138 -30.42 3.57 16.78
N LEU A 139 -29.10 3.73 16.93
CA LEU A 139 -28.49 5.00 17.33
C LEU A 139 -28.70 6.10 16.29
N GLY A 140 -28.70 5.74 15.00
CA GLY A 140 -29.05 6.66 13.92
C GLY A 140 -30.49 7.12 13.99
N GLN A 141 -31.43 6.21 14.22
CA GLN A 141 -32.85 6.53 14.39
C GLN A 141 -33.06 7.50 15.56
N LEU A 142 -32.41 7.25 16.70
CA LEU A 142 -32.49 8.12 17.87
C LEU A 142 -31.94 9.54 17.62
N ARG A 143 -30.95 9.67 16.74
CA ARG A 143 -30.23 10.94 16.54
C ARG A 143 -30.69 11.74 15.34
N PHE A 144 -30.87 11.07 14.21
CA PHE A 144 -31.16 11.67 12.91
C PHE A 144 -32.58 11.32 12.41
N GLY A 145 -33.28 10.39 13.07
CA GLY A 145 -34.58 9.89 12.63
C GLY A 145 -34.51 8.95 11.43
N HIS A 146 -33.30 8.50 11.08
CA HIS A 146 -33.03 7.52 10.04
C HIS A 146 -31.67 6.87 10.23
N ARG A 147 -31.38 5.81 9.45
CA ARG A 147 -30.07 5.18 9.40
C ARG A 147 -28.98 6.22 9.04
N PRO A 148 -27.81 6.21 9.71
CA PRO A 148 -26.80 7.25 9.50
C PRO A 148 -26.25 7.25 8.07
N ARG A 149 -26.06 8.44 7.52
CA ARG A 149 -25.40 8.69 6.23
C ARG A 149 -24.00 9.23 6.48
N VAL A 150 -22.99 8.43 6.12
CA VAL A 150 -21.58 8.76 6.31
C VAL A 150 -20.95 9.07 4.97
N GLY A 151 -20.27 10.21 4.90
CA GLY A 151 -19.63 10.69 3.68
C GLY A 151 -18.11 10.76 3.81
N ASP A 152 -17.43 10.45 2.71
CA ASP A 152 -16.02 10.81 2.49
C ASP A 152 -15.85 11.42 1.11
N ALA A 153 -15.41 12.68 1.07
CA ALA A 153 -15.24 13.43 -0.17
C ALA A 153 -13.82 13.37 -0.76
N PHE A 154 -12.91 12.67 -0.08
CA PHE A 154 -11.53 12.43 -0.49
C PHE A 154 -11.21 10.94 -0.27
N CYS A 155 -12.06 10.07 -0.81
CA CYS A 155 -12.13 8.69 -0.33
C CYS A 155 -10.88 7.85 -0.60
N GLY A 156 -10.03 8.23 -1.56
CA GLY A 156 -8.72 7.61 -1.75
C GLY A 156 -8.83 6.08 -1.92
N GLY A 157 -8.20 5.33 -1.03
CA GLY A 157 -8.25 3.86 -1.01
C GLY A 157 -9.55 3.25 -0.48
N GLY A 158 -10.52 4.06 -0.03
CA GLY A 158 -11.87 3.62 0.35
C GLY A 158 -11.99 3.05 1.77
N SER A 159 -11.02 3.26 2.66
CA SER A 159 -11.03 2.68 4.01
C SER A 159 -12.17 3.23 4.89
N ILE A 160 -12.42 4.53 4.82
CA ILE A 160 -13.52 5.21 5.51
C ILE A 160 -14.89 4.71 5.03
N PRO A 161 -15.21 4.81 3.72
CA PRO A 161 -16.50 4.35 3.22
C PRO A 161 -16.71 2.84 3.42
N PHE A 162 -15.66 2.02 3.28
CA PHE A 162 -15.77 0.57 3.51
C PHE A 162 -16.13 0.23 4.96
N GLU A 163 -15.43 0.81 5.95
CA GLU A 163 -15.74 0.54 7.36
C GLU A 163 -17.10 1.10 7.75
N ALA A 164 -17.49 2.27 7.23
CA ALA A 164 -18.81 2.84 7.48
C ALA A 164 -19.92 1.92 6.96
N ALA A 165 -19.79 1.40 5.75
CA ALA A 165 -20.75 0.47 5.17
C ALA A 165 -20.80 -0.84 5.97
N ARG A 166 -19.65 -1.40 6.33
CA ARG A 166 -19.57 -2.61 7.16
C ARG A 166 -20.22 -2.45 8.55
N LEU A 167 -20.28 -1.23 9.07
CA LEU A 167 -20.96 -0.91 10.32
C LEU A 167 -22.45 -0.63 10.16
N GLY A 168 -23.04 -0.78 8.98
CA GLY A 168 -24.46 -0.56 8.77
C GLY A 168 -24.84 0.87 8.35
N CYS A 169 -23.89 1.76 8.07
CA CYS A 169 -24.21 3.11 7.59
C CYS A 169 -24.54 3.10 6.09
N ASN A 170 -25.40 4.03 5.66
CA ASN A 170 -25.49 4.42 4.25
C ASN A 170 -24.27 5.26 3.90
N VAL A 171 -23.60 4.96 2.79
CA VAL A 171 -22.30 5.56 2.48
C VAL A 171 -22.37 6.43 1.23
N TYR A 172 -21.78 7.61 1.34
CA TYR A 172 -21.45 8.47 0.20
C TYR A 172 -19.93 8.58 0.07
N ALA A 173 -19.39 8.25 -1.08
CA ALA A 173 -17.98 8.39 -1.37
C ALA A 173 -17.77 9.23 -2.64
N SER A 174 -16.76 10.09 -2.62
CA SER A 174 -16.33 10.85 -3.78
C SER A 174 -14.82 10.96 -3.81
N ASP A 175 -14.27 10.95 -5.02
CA ASP A 175 -12.88 11.34 -5.27
C ASP A 175 -12.77 12.00 -6.65
N LEU A 176 -11.86 12.97 -6.75
CA LEU A 176 -11.53 13.60 -8.03
C LEU A 176 -10.75 12.62 -8.92
N ASN A 177 -10.02 11.67 -8.34
CA ASN A 177 -9.22 10.70 -9.06
C ASN A 177 -10.04 9.44 -9.37
N PRO A 178 -10.22 9.08 -10.66
CA PRO A 178 -10.99 7.90 -11.04
C PRO A 178 -10.38 6.58 -10.52
N VAL A 179 -9.05 6.50 -10.32
CA VAL A 179 -8.39 5.31 -9.77
C VAL A 179 -8.74 5.14 -8.29
N ALA A 180 -8.73 6.23 -7.51
CA ALA A 180 -9.13 6.20 -6.10
C ALA A 180 -10.60 5.77 -5.95
N ALA A 181 -11.48 6.37 -6.75
CA ALA A 181 -12.87 5.95 -6.81
C ALA A 181 -13.01 4.47 -7.24
N LEU A 182 -12.26 4.01 -8.24
CA LEU A 182 -12.27 2.61 -8.67
C LEU A 182 -11.88 1.64 -7.54
N LEU A 183 -10.85 1.98 -6.76
CA LEU A 183 -10.44 1.20 -5.59
C LEU A 183 -11.50 1.21 -4.50
N THR A 184 -12.12 2.35 -4.24
CA THR A 184 -13.23 2.48 -3.28
C THR A 184 -14.44 1.67 -3.72
N TRP A 185 -14.79 1.72 -5.01
CA TRP A 185 -15.86 0.91 -5.60
C TRP A 185 -15.57 -0.57 -5.41
N ALA A 186 -14.33 -0.99 -5.71
CA ALA A 186 -13.90 -2.36 -5.60
C ALA A 186 -13.91 -2.86 -4.15
N ALA A 187 -13.52 -2.04 -3.17
CA ALA A 187 -13.65 -2.38 -1.76
C ALA A 187 -15.12 -2.66 -1.40
N LEU A 188 -16.03 -1.76 -1.77
CA LEU A 188 -17.45 -1.89 -1.43
C LEU A 188 -18.14 -3.06 -2.16
N ASN A 189 -17.82 -3.30 -3.43
CA ASN A 189 -18.57 -4.22 -4.29
C ASN A 189 -17.89 -5.58 -4.54
N LEU A 190 -16.56 -5.66 -4.41
CA LEU A 190 -15.82 -6.93 -4.56
C LEU A 190 -15.55 -7.56 -3.20
N VAL A 191 -14.96 -6.79 -2.27
CA VAL A 191 -14.72 -7.26 -0.90
C VAL A 191 -16.05 -7.33 -0.15
N GLY A 192 -16.86 -6.28 -0.22
CA GLY A 192 -18.20 -6.23 0.40
C GLY A 192 -19.29 -7.02 -0.35
N GLY A 193 -19.00 -7.55 -1.54
CA GLY A 193 -19.95 -8.32 -2.36
C GLY A 193 -20.15 -9.77 -1.91
N GLY A 194 -19.47 -10.21 -0.86
CA GLY A 194 -19.61 -11.54 -0.30
C GLY A 194 -18.89 -12.67 -1.07
N PRO A 195 -19.02 -13.92 -0.58
CA PRO A 195 -18.29 -15.09 -1.10
C PRO A 195 -18.73 -15.55 -2.49
N GLU A 196 -19.91 -15.16 -2.96
CA GLU A 196 -20.37 -15.48 -4.31
C GLU A 196 -19.60 -14.68 -5.36
N ILE A 197 -19.52 -13.35 -5.21
CA ILE A 197 -18.76 -12.47 -6.10
C ILE A 197 -17.28 -12.87 -6.12
N ALA A 198 -16.69 -13.20 -4.97
CA ALA A 198 -15.31 -13.66 -4.92
C ALA A 198 -15.08 -14.96 -5.70
N ARG A 199 -16.01 -15.93 -5.62
CA ARG A 199 -15.94 -17.16 -6.43
C ARG A 199 -16.07 -16.89 -7.92
N GLU A 200 -16.97 -15.99 -8.32
CA GLU A 200 -17.11 -15.58 -9.72
C GLU A 200 -15.83 -14.91 -10.25
N VAL A 201 -15.25 -13.99 -9.48
CA VAL A 201 -13.99 -13.32 -9.82
C VAL A 201 -12.86 -14.34 -9.95
N ALA A 202 -12.72 -15.26 -9.00
CA ALA A 202 -11.68 -16.28 -9.05
C ALA A 202 -11.83 -17.18 -10.30
N ALA A 203 -13.05 -17.63 -10.61
CA ALA A 203 -13.32 -18.41 -11.81
C ALA A 203 -13.00 -17.63 -13.10
N ALA A 204 -13.34 -16.34 -13.15
CA ALA A 204 -13.04 -15.48 -14.29
C ALA A 204 -11.53 -15.25 -14.47
N GLN A 205 -10.81 -15.00 -13.37
CA GLN A 205 -9.35 -14.85 -13.38
C GLN A 205 -8.67 -16.11 -13.90
N GLN A 206 -9.09 -17.30 -13.44
CA GLN A 206 -8.56 -18.57 -13.93
C GLN A 206 -8.85 -18.78 -15.42
N ARG A 207 -10.06 -18.44 -15.87
CA ARG A 207 -10.44 -18.55 -17.28
C ARG A 207 -9.60 -17.64 -18.18
N VAL A 208 -9.38 -16.38 -17.78
CA VAL A 208 -8.53 -15.45 -18.53
C VAL A 208 -7.09 -15.93 -18.51
N TYR A 209 -6.56 -16.33 -17.35
CA TYR A 209 -5.19 -16.83 -17.24
C TYR A 209 -4.96 -18.06 -18.14
N ALA A 210 -5.87 -19.03 -18.14
CA ALA A 210 -5.77 -20.21 -19.01
C ALA A 210 -5.82 -19.86 -20.51
N ALA A 211 -6.63 -18.87 -20.90
CA ALA A 211 -6.68 -18.41 -22.29
C ALA A 211 -5.38 -17.72 -22.73
N VAL A 212 -4.81 -16.88 -21.86
CA VAL A 212 -3.51 -16.23 -22.07
C VAL A 212 -2.39 -17.29 -22.13
N ASP A 213 -2.43 -18.27 -21.23
CA ASP A 213 -1.46 -19.39 -21.20
C ASP A 213 -1.46 -20.19 -22.49
N LYS A 214 -2.65 -20.56 -22.96
CA LYS A 214 -2.81 -21.25 -24.25
C LYS A 214 -2.18 -20.44 -25.40
N GLN A 215 -2.48 -19.15 -25.49
CA GLN A 215 -1.98 -18.31 -26.57
C GLN A 215 -0.44 -18.14 -26.52
N ILE A 216 0.14 -17.99 -25.33
CA ILE A 216 1.59 -17.89 -25.14
C ILE A 216 2.29 -19.22 -25.50
N CYS A 217 1.68 -20.34 -25.14
CA CYS A 217 2.13 -21.67 -25.55
C CYS A 217 2.07 -21.84 -27.08
N ASP A 218 0.98 -21.44 -27.72
CA ASP A 218 0.80 -21.50 -29.17
C ASP A 218 1.85 -20.66 -29.92
N TRP A 219 2.26 -19.51 -29.36
CA TRP A 219 3.33 -18.69 -29.92
C TRP A 219 4.74 -19.26 -29.68
N GLY A 220 4.92 -20.20 -28.74
CA GLY A 220 6.21 -20.82 -28.45
C GLY A 220 7.27 -19.88 -27.86
N ILE A 221 6.87 -18.74 -27.30
CA ILE A 221 7.79 -17.67 -26.86
C ILE A 221 8.39 -17.88 -25.46
N GLU A 222 7.88 -18.84 -24.68
CA GLU A 222 8.32 -19.13 -23.30
C GLU A 222 8.93 -20.54 -23.13
N HIS A 223 8.95 -21.37 -24.18
CA HIS A 223 9.45 -22.75 -24.11
C HIS A 223 10.78 -22.90 -24.86
N ASN A 224 11.77 -23.49 -24.20
CA ASN A 224 13.03 -23.84 -24.86
C ASN A 224 12.91 -25.18 -25.61
N SER A 225 13.96 -25.54 -26.37
CA SER A 225 14.03 -26.82 -27.10
C SER A 225 14.09 -28.05 -26.20
N GLN A 226 14.32 -27.89 -24.90
CA GLN A 226 14.38 -28.96 -23.90
C GLN A 226 13.04 -29.14 -23.17
N GLY A 227 12.01 -28.37 -23.54
CA GLY A 227 10.70 -28.40 -22.88
C GLY A 227 10.64 -27.62 -21.56
N TRP A 228 11.70 -26.89 -21.19
CA TRP A 228 11.68 -26.01 -20.02
C TRP A 228 10.92 -24.74 -20.34
N ARG A 229 10.26 -24.18 -19.33
CA ARG A 229 9.52 -22.93 -19.44
C ARG A 229 10.22 -21.82 -18.66
N ALA A 230 10.43 -20.67 -19.28
CA ALA A 230 11.09 -19.54 -18.62
C ALA A 230 10.17 -18.94 -17.56
N ASP A 231 10.70 -18.63 -16.38
CA ASP A 231 9.95 -17.90 -15.34
C ASP A 231 10.35 -16.43 -15.21
N ALA A 232 11.60 -16.08 -15.54
CA ALA A 232 12.13 -14.71 -15.52
C ALA A 232 13.16 -14.44 -16.62
N TYR A 233 13.16 -13.20 -17.13
CA TYR A 233 14.10 -12.68 -18.12
C TYR A 233 14.78 -11.43 -17.53
N LEU A 234 16.11 -11.44 -17.48
CA LEU A 234 16.89 -10.34 -16.89
C LEU A 234 17.58 -9.53 -17.98
N TYR A 235 17.26 -8.23 -18.00
CA TYR A 235 17.80 -7.28 -18.97
C TYR A 235 18.74 -6.30 -18.27
N CYS A 236 19.76 -5.85 -18.99
CA CYS A 236 20.62 -4.76 -18.59
C CYS A 236 20.66 -3.70 -19.70
N VAL A 237 21.02 -2.48 -19.32
CA VAL A 237 21.22 -1.38 -20.26
C VAL A 237 22.68 -1.34 -20.67
N GLU A 238 22.95 -1.19 -21.96
CA GLU A 238 24.29 -1.02 -22.50
C GLU A 238 24.49 0.41 -23.01
N VAL A 239 25.70 0.94 -22.81
CA VAL A 239 26.11 2.25 -23.32
C VAL A 239 27.50 2.17 -23.91
N VAL A 240 27.80 3.04 -24.87
CA VAL A 240 29.18 3.28 -25.30
C VAL A 240 29.79 4.32 -24.36
N ASP A 241 30.83 3.94 -23.64
CA ASP A 241 31.55 4.84 -22.76
C ASP A 241 32.34 5.88 -23.59
N PRO A 242 32.11 7.19 -23.43
CA PRO A 242 32.77 8.21 -24.24
C PRO A 242 34.29 8.27 -24.07
N GLU A 243 34.81 7.82 -22.93
CA GLU A 243 36.25 7.89 -22.65
C GLU A 243 37.00 6.70 -23.25
N SER A 244 36.48 5.48 -23.05
CA SER A 244 37.13 4.26 -23.54
C SER A 244 36.68 3.82 -24.94
N GLY A 245 35.48 4.25 -25.37
CA GLY A 245 34.81 3.78 -26.58
C GLY A 245 34.27 2.35 -26.49
N TRP A 246 34.30 1.74 -25.29
CA TRP A 246 33.79 0.39 -25.07
C TRP A 246 32.28 0.37 -24.84
N ARG A 247 31.60 -0.67 -25.33
CA ARG A 247 30.21 -0.93 -25.00
C ARG A 247 30.13 -1.65 -23.65
N VAL A 248 29.68 -0.94 -22.62
CA VAL A 248 29.66 -1.41 -21.23
C VAL A 248 28.22 -1.71 -20.80
N PRO A 249 27.93 -2.94 -20.35
CA PRO A 249 26.64 -3.26 -19.74
C PRO A 249 26.57 -2.70 -18.31
N LEU A 250 25.44 -2.12 -17.95
CA LEU A 250 25.24 -1.37 -16.71
C LEU A 250 24.44 -2.20 -15.69
N ALA A 251 25.06 -2.48 -14.55
CA ALA A 251 24.41 -3.09 -13.41
C ALA A 251 25.06 -2.63 -12.09
N PRO A 252 24.29 -2.45 -11.00
CA PRO A 252 24.84 -2.11 -9.69
C PRO A 252 25.65 -3.25 -9.06
N ALA A 253 25.32 -4.49 -9.41
CA ALA A 253 26.05 -5.70 -9.03
C ALA A 253 25.76 -6.81 -10.05
N TRP A 254 26.68 -7.76 -10.18
CA TRP A 254 26.55 -8.90 -11.09
C TRP A 254 26.18 -10.20 -10.36
N VAL A 255 25.46 -10.08 -9.26
CA VAL A 255 24.88 -11.21 -8.54
C VAL A 255 23.44 -11.43 -9.02
N ILE A 256 23.14 -12.65 -9.41
CA ILE A 256 21.81 -13.05 -9.88
C ILE A 256 21.07 -13.81 -8.77
N GLY A 257 21.73 -14.67 -8.01
CA GLY A 257 21.08 -15.41 -6.93
C GLY A 257 22.05 -15.76 -5.81
N GLU A 258 21.75 -15.35 -4.59
CA GLU A 258 22.55 -15.71 -3.41
C GLU A 258 22.28 -17.15 -2.95
N LYS A 259 21.05 -17.66 -3.12
CA LYS A 259 20.70 -19.02 -2.72
C LYS A 259 21.29 -20.03 -3.70
N THR A 260 21.18 -19.77 -4.99
CA THR A 260 21.77 -20.63 -6.04
C THR A 260 23.25 -20.36 -6.29
N ARG A 261 23.82 -19.32 -5.64
CA ARG A 261 25.19 -18.83 -5.88
C ARG A 261 25.42 -18.62 -7.38
N THR A 262 24.53 -17.86 -8.00
CA THR A 262 24.56 -17.55 -9.43
C THR A 262 25.08 -16.14 -9.65
N ILE A 263 26.07 -15.98 -10.52
CA ILE A 263 26.67 -14.70 -10.90
C ILE A 263 26.73 -14.54 -12.42
N ALA A 264 26.80 -13.28 -12.86
CA ALA A 264 27.18 -12.92 -14.22
C ALA A 264 28.65 -12.48 -14.24
N ARG A 265 29.44 -13.01 -15.17
CA ARG A 265 30.84 -12.64 -15.38
C ARG A 265 30.96 -11.88 -16.70
N LEU A 266 31.56 -10.70 -16.65
CA LEU A 266 31.88 -9.93 -17.84
C LEU A 266 33.22 -10.40 -18.41
N VAL A 267 33.21 -10.90 -19.65
CA VAL A 267 34.40 -11.31 -20.39
C VAL A 267 34.67 -10.27 -21.47
N PRO A 268 35.84 -9.60 -21.47
CA PRO A 268 36.14 -8.57 -22.47
C PRO A 268 36.37 -9.20 -23.85
N ASP A 269 35.76 -8.60 -24.86
CA ASP A 269 36.00 -8.85 -26.28
C ASP A 269 36.73 -7.63 -26.85
N GLU A 270 38.07 -7.73 -26.92
CA GLU A 270 38.95 -6.65 -27.37
C GLU A 270 38.76 -6.28 -28.83
N VAL A 271 38.32 -7.23 -29.67
CA VAL A 271 38.12 -7.02 -31.11
C VAL A 271 36.93 -6.11 -31.35
N HIS A 272 35.82 -6.37 -30.68
CA HIS A 272 34.58 -5.60 -30.85
C HIS A 272 34.38 -4.52 -29.76
N LYS A 273 35.36 -4.36 -28.85
CA LYS A 273 35.31 -3.43 -27.70
C LYS A 273 34.01 -3.54 -26.90
N ARG A 274 33.63 -4.77 -26.56
CA ARG A 274 32.39 -5.07 -25.82
C ARG A 274 32.65 -6.12 -24.74
N TYR A 275 31.62 -6.41 -23.93
CA TYR A 275 31.68 -7.49 -22.95
C TYR A 275 30.68 -8.59 -23.28
N GLU A 276 31.15 -9.84 -23.27
CA GLU A 276 30.28 -11.00 -23.22
C GLU A 276 29.88 -11.28 -21.77
N ILE A 277 28.65 -11.73 -21.56
CA ILE A 277 28.10 -11.98 -20.23
C ILE A 277 27.89 -13.49 -20.06
N GLU A 278 28.74 -14.11 -19.26
CA GLU A 278 28.63 -15.52 -18.93
C GLU A 278 27.89 -15.73 -17.61
N ILE A 279 27.00 -16.72 -17.55
CA ILE A 279 26.24 -17.05 -16.34
C ILE A 279 26.82 -18.29 -15.69
N HIS A 280 27.25 -18.16 -14.43
CA HIS A 280 27.89 -19.22 -13.65
C HIS A 280 27.03 -19.54 -12.42
N GLU A 281 26.68 -20.82 -12.23
CA GLU A 281 25.89 -21.31 -11.08
C GLU A 281 26.77 -22.08 -10.08
N GLY A 282 26.42 -22.03 -8.79
CA GLY A 282 27.11 -22.80 -7.76
C GLY A 282 28.53 -22.30 -7.43
N VAL A 283 28.80 -21.00 -7.64
CA VAL A 283 30.14 -20.43 -7.45
C VAL A 283 30.59 -20.43 -5.99
N SER A 284 31.89 -20.22 -5.76
CA SER A 284 32.45 -20.11 -4.42
C SER A 284 31.97 -18.84 -3.69
N ALA A 285 32.03 -18.82 -2.35
CA ALA A 285 31.66 -17.65 -1.57
C ALA A 285 32.53 -16.42 -1.89
N ALA A 286 33.80 -16.63 -2.24
CA ALA A 286 34.71 -15.57 -2.65
C ALA A 286 34.30 -14.94 -3.99
N GLU A 287 33.95 -15.76 -4.98
CA GLU A 287 33.45 -15.28 -6.28
C GLU A 287 32.13 -14.54 -6.15
N LEU A 288 31.22 -15.02 -5.29
CA LEU A 288 29.97 -14.34 -5.01
C LEU A 288 30.23 -12.94 -4.41
N GLN A 289 31.15 -12.83 -3.46
CA GLN A 289 31.51 -11.54 -2.85
C GLN A 289 32.19 -10.59 -3.84
N ALA A 290 33.03 -11.12 -4.74
CA ALA A 290 33.62 -10.34 -5.82
C ALA A 290 32.56 -9.80 -6.80
N ALA A 291 31.56 -10.62 -7.16
CA ALA A 291 30.48 -10.20 -8.04
C ALA A 291 29.58 -9.11 -7.44
N LYS A 292 29.46 -9.04 -6.09
CA LYS A 292 28.76 -7.95 -5.39
C LYS A 292 29.45 -6.60 -5.58
N THR A 293 30.78 -6.60 -5.63
CA THR A 293 31.57 -5.36 -5.75
C THR A 293 31.94 -5.02 -7.20
N ALA A 294 31.81 -5.98 -8.13
CA ALA A 294 32.14 -5.83 -9.55
C ALA A 294 31.08 -5.08 -10.39
N GLY A 295 30.09 -4.44 -9.77
CA GLY A 295 29.10 -3.64 -10.49
C GLY A 295 29.70 -2.52 -11.33
N THR A 296 29.17 -2.33 -12.53
CA THR A 296 29.58 -1.29 -13.50
C THR A 296 28.91 0.05 -13.25
N VAL A 297 28.01 0.13 -12.28
CA VAL A 297 27.38 1.39 -11.82
C VAL A 297 27.51 1.53 -10.31
N LYS A 298 28.16 2.60 -9.86
CA LYS A 298 28.19 3.01 -8.44
C LYS A 298 28.03 4.52 -8.33
N ASP A 299 27.26 4.98 -7.34
CA ASP A 299 27.03 6.40 -7.05
C ASP A 299 26.65 7.24 -8.30
N PHE A 300 25.78 6.68 -9.16
CA PHE A 300 25.35 7.27 -10.43
C PHE A 300 26.47 7.55 -11.44
N ARG A 301 27.54 6.76 -11.38
CA ARG A 301 28.67 6.79 -12.32
C ARG A 301 28.87 5.42 -12.95
N LEU A 302 29.25 5.43 -14.23
CA LEU A 302 29.75 4.27 -14.94
C LEU A 302 31.19 4.01 -14.49
N ILE A 303 31.48 2.77 -14.11
CA ILE A 303 32.82 2.29 -13.78
C ILE A 303 33.24 1.30 -14.87
N PRO A 304 34.23 1.65 -15.71
CA PRO A 304 34.70 0.75 -16.77
C PRO A 304 35.35 -0.51 -16.18
N PRO A 305 34.93 -1.74 -16.57
CA PRO A 305 35.54 -2.97 -16.07
C PRO A 305 37.03 -3.13 -16.39
N HIS A 306 37.50 -2.54 -17.50
CA HIS A 306 38.89 -2.59 -17.94
C HIS A 306 39.80 -1.59 -17.22
N GLY A 307 39.25 -0.79 -16.30
CA GLY A 307 39.97 0.30 -15.63
C GLY A 307 39.98 1.59 -16.47
N GLY A 308 39.96 2.74 -15.80
CA GLY A 308 39.85 4.04 -16.45
C GLY A 308 39.15 5.07 -15.55
N PRO A 309 39.00 6.32 -16.00
CA PRO A 309 38.20 7.30 -15.27
C PRO A 309 36.73 6.87 -15.27
N SER A 310 35.99 7.35 -14.27
CA SER A 310 34.56 7.03 -14.16
C SER A 310 33.73 8.12 -14.83
N THR A 311 32.74 7.72 -15.63
CA THR A 311 31.88 8.65 -16.37
C THR A 311 30.57 8.89 -15.58
N PRO A 312 30.19 10.13 -15.23
CA PRO A 312 28.89 10.40 -14.63
C PRO A 312 27.75 10.03 -15.60
N ILE A 313 26.69 9.38 -15.11
CA ILE A 313 25.54 9.00 -15.96
C ILE A 313 24.87 10.22 -16.60
N GLU A 314 24.94 11.38 -15.95
CA GLU A 314 24.44 12.65 -16.50
C GLU A 314 25.17 13.07 -17.80
N VAL A 315 26.47 12.79 -17.91
CA VAL A 315 27.24 13.06 -19.14
C VAL A 315 26.76 12.18 -20.28
N LEU A 316 26.44 10.91 -19.99
CA LEU A 316 25.87 9.98 -20.97
C LEU A 316 24.50 10.49 -21.49
N ARG A 317 23.72 11.17 -20.65
CA ARG A 317 22.38 11.68 -21.00
C ARG A 317 22.36 12.95 -21.84
N ARG A 318 23.50 13.57 -22.14
CA ARG A 318 23.54 14.89 -22.82
C ARG A 318 22.94 14.88 -24.22
N ASN A 319 23.08 13.79 -24.96
CA ASN A 319 22.61 13.65 -26.35
C ASN A 319 21.42 12.68 -26.44
N LEU A 320 20.51 12.76 -25.48
CA LEU A 320 19.43 11.79 -25.37
C LEU A 320 18.27 12.15 -26.31
N ARG A 321 17.94 11.23 -27.23
CA ARG A 321 16.79 11.36 -28.13
C ARG A 321 15.48 11.12 -27.37
N ARG A 322 14.48 11.95 -27.64
CA ARG A 322 13.13 11.73 -27.15
C ARG A 322 12.44 10.67 -28.03
N TRP A 323 11.88 9.65 -27.40
CA TRP A 323 11.20 8.57 -28.10
C TRP A 323 9.91 9.08 -28.76
N GLU A 324 9.56 8.50 -29.90
CA GLU A 324 8.30 8.69 -30.62
C GLU A 324 7.29 7.62 -30.20
N ASN A 325 6.00 7.77 -30.53
CA ASN A 325 4.97 6.80 -30.12
C ASN A 325 5.22 5.39 -30.67
N ASP A 326 5.88 5.26 -31.81
CA ASP A 326 6.08 3.96 -32.47
C ASP A 326 7.36 3.25 -31.99
N ASP A 327 8.11 3.89 -31.07
CA ASP A 327 9.35 3.32 -30.53
C ASP A 327 9.05 2.28 -29.43
N LEU A 328 9.16 0.99 -29.78
CA LEU A 328 9.02 -0.12 -28.83
C LEU A 328 10.34 -0.48 -28.11
N MET A 329 11.46 -0.09 -28.72
CA MET A 329 12.82 -0.39 -28.32
C MET A 329 13.76 0.75 -28.75
N PRO A 330 14.94 0.88 -28.10
CA PRO A 330 15.91 1.89 -28.51
C PRO A 330 16.33 1.67 -29.96
N ARG A 331 16.48 2.77 -30.71
CA ARG A 331 17.04 2.74 -32.07
C ARG A 331 18.54 2.42 -31.98
N PRO A 332 19.16 1.86 -33.04
CA PRO A 332 20.59 1.50 -33.00
C PRO A 332 21.54 2.64 -32.60
N ASP A 333 21.18 3.88 -32.92
CA ASP A 333 21.95 5.09 -32.63
C ASP A 333 21.64 5.72 -31.25
N ASP A 334 20.66 5.19 -30.52
CA ASP A 334 20.32 5.68 -29.19
C ASP A 334 21.43 5.36 -28.18
N VAL A 335 21.68 6.29 -27.26
CA VAL A 335 22.73 6.16 -26.24
C VAL A 335 22.54 4.92 -25.36
N PHE A 336 21.30 4.64 -24.98
CA PHE A 336 20.95 3.55 -24.09
C PHE A 336 20.34 2.41 -24.89
N GLN A 337 21.06 1.30 -24.98
CA GLN A 337 20.61 0.05 -25.57
C GLN A 337 20.12 -0.91 -24.48
N GLU A 338 19.27 -1.88 -24.84
CA GLU A 338 18.79 -2.91 -23.92
C GLU A 338 19.28 -4.29 -24.36
N ARG A 339 19.83 -5.08 -23.43
CA ARG A 339 20.33 -6.43 -23.69
C ARG A 339 19.74 -7.44 -22.72
N LEU A 340 19.16 -8.51 -23.24
CA LEU A 340 18.85 -9.70 -22.46
C LEU A 340 20.17 -10.41 -22.12
N TYR A 341 20.45 -10.63 -20.84
CA TYR A 341 21.71 -11.26 -20.42
C TYR A 341 21.53 -12.56 -19.65
N CYS A 342 20.35 -12.80 -19.07
CA CYS A 342 20.07 -14.04 -18.36
C CYS A 342 18.60 -14.43 -18.47
N ILE A 343 18.34 -15.72 -18.68
CA ILE A 343 17.01 -16.32 -18.63
C ILE A 343 17.02 -17.37 -17.53
N ARG A 344 16.00 -17.35 -16.68
CA ARG A 344 15.77 -18.42 -15.70
C ARG A 344 14.74 -19.39 -16.24
N TRP A 345 15.19 -20.61 -16.49
CA TRP A 345 14.39 -21.71 -16.99
C TRP A 345 13.92 -22.59 -15.83
N VAL A 346 12.67 -23.04 -15.91
CA VAL A 346 12.09 -24.00 -14.98
C VAL A 346 11.90 -25.33 -15.69
N GLU A 347 12.63 -26.33 -15.22
CA GLU A 347 12.50 -27.73 -15.58
C GLU A 347 11.49 -28.38 -14.64
N THR A 348 10.49 -29.07 -15.20
CA THR A 348 9.52 -29.85 -14.43
C THR A 348 9.79 -31.32 -14.64
N TYR A 349 10.00 -32.08 -13.56
CA TYR A 349 10.29 -33.51 -13.61
C TYR A 349 9.48 -34.26 -12.55
N THR A 350 9.21 -35.53 -12.78
CA THR A 350 8.53 -36.39 -11.81
C THR A 350 9.58 -37.14 -11.00
N ASP A 351 9.51 -37.06 -9.66
CA ASP A 351 10.40 -37.82 -8.79
C ASP A 351 10.00 -39.30 -8.71
N ASP A 352 10.88 -40.12 -8.12
CA ASP A 352 10.66 -41.57 -7.95
C ASP A 352 9.40 -41.90 -7.13
N ALA A 353 8.86 -40.92 -6.40
CA ALA A 353 7.63 -41.03 -5.62
C ALA A 353 6.38 -40.56 -6.40
N GLY A 354 6.50 -40.30 -7.70
CA GLY A 354 5.40 -39.86 -8.57
C GLY A 354 4.97 -38.41 -8.35
N ARG A 355 5.75 -37.60 -7.60
CA ARG A 355 5.42 -36.19 -7.34
C ARG A 355 6.10 -35.30 -8.37
N THR A 356 5.40 -34.26 -8.78
CA THR A 356 5.95 -33.25 -9.69
C THR A 356 6.88 -32.32 -8.92
N GLN A 357 8.13 -32.24 -9.36
CA GLN A 357 9.16 -31.36 -8.82
C GLN A 357 9.61 -30.36 -9.88
N THR A 358 10.14 -29.22 -9.43
CA THR A 358 10.65 -28.17 -10.32
C THR A 358 12.09 -27.82 -9.98
N ARG A 359 12.93 -27.67 -11.00
CA ARG A 359 14.32 -27.20 -10.88
C ARG A 359 14.53 -25.93 -11.70
N ARG A 360 15.23 -24.96 -11.11
CA ARG A 360 15.54 -23.68 -11.78
C ARG A 360 16.97 -23.73 -12.33
N HIS A 361 17.14 -23.22 -13.55
CA HIS A 361 18.42 -23.14 -14.25
C HIS A 361 18.62 -21.72 -14.79
N TYR A 362 19.68 -21.05 -14.36
CA TYR A 362 20.04 -19.72 -14.89
C TYR A 362 21.00 -19.88 -16.08
N ARG A 363 20.64 -19.36 -17.25
CA ARG A 363 21.44 -19.48 -18.47
C ARG A 363 21.61 -18.15 -19.18
N ALA A 364 22.74 -17.98 -19.87
CA ALA A 364 22.91 -16.93 -20.87
C ALA A 364 21.97 -17.22 -22.06
N PRO A 365 21.41 -16.19 -22.72
CA PRO A 365 20.53 -16.38 -23.88
C PRO A 365 21.30 -17.01 -25.05
N THR A 366 20.69 -18.03 -25.66
CA THR A 366 21.19 -18.64 -26.90
C THR A 366 20.65 -17.90 -28.13
N GLN A 367 21.20 -18.18 -29.31
CA GLN A 367 20.65 -17.63 -30.57
C GLN A 367 19.17 -18.01 -30.78
N ALA A 368 18.74 -19.18 -30.30
CA ALA A 368 17.34 -19.58 -30.36
C ALA A 368 16.47 -18.70 -29.44
N ASP A 369 16.98 -18.27 -28.30
CA ASP A 369 16.27 -17.39 -27.38
C ASP A 369 16.16 -15.97 -27.93
N LEU A 370 17.23 -15.47 -28.56
CA LEU A 370 17.21 -14.18 -29.26
C LEU A 370 16.17 -14.17 -30.40
N ARG A 371 16.08 -15.26 -31.18
CA ARG A 371 15.01 -15.42 -32.19
C ARG A 371 13.60 -15.41 -31.58
N ARG A 372 13.42 -15.91 -30.35
CA ARG A 372 12.11 -15.81 -29.66
C ARG A 372 11.79 -14.37 -29.26
N GLU A 373 12.78 -13.60 -28.83
CA GLU A 373 12.59 -12.16 -28.54
C GLU A 373 12.29 -11.36 -29.81
N GLU A 374 12.94 -11.68 -30.93
CA GLU A 374 12.59 -11.14 -32.25
C GLU A 374 11.15 -11.48 -32.63
N ARG A 375 10.73 -12.74 -32.42
CA ARG A 375 9.34 -13.16 -32.66
C ARG A 375 8.33 -12.41 -31.78
N VAL A 376 8.67 -12.16 -30.51
CA VAL A 376 7.83 -11.35 -29.60
C VAL A 376 7.66 -9.93 -30.14
N LEU A 377 8.74 -9.33 -30.65
CA LEU A 377 8.69 -7.99 -31.25
C LEU A 377 7.84 -7.97 -32.52
N GLU A 378 7.98 -8.96 -33.40
CA GLU A 378 7.15 -9.10 -34.60
C GLU A 378 5.66 -9.20 -34.26
N LEU A 379 5.30 -10.06 -33.32
CA LEU A 379 3.94 -10.22 -32.83
C LEU A 379 3.41 -8.91 -32.24
N LEU A 380 4.21 -8.23 -31.43
CA LEU A 380 3.80 -6.95 -30.86
C LEU A 380 3.55 -5.91 -31.96
N ARG A 381 4.41 -5.82 -32.97
CA ARG A 381 4.25 -4.89 -34.11
C ARG A 381 2.98 -5.18 -34.91
N GLU A 382 2.66 -6.46 -35.14
CA GLU A 382 1.41 -6.87 -35.81
C GLU A 382 0.17 -6.35 -35.08
N TYR A 383 0.20 -6.37 -33.74
CA TYR A 383 -0.93 -6.00 -32.91
C TYR A 383 -0.92 -4.56 -32.40
N PHE A 384 0.19 -3.82 -32.56
CA PHE A 384 0.46 -2.60 -31.80
C PHE A 384 -0.62 -1.53 -32.01
N GLU A 385 -0.89 -1.17 -33.27
CA GLU A 385 -1.87 -0.14 -33.62
C GLU A 385 -3.27 -0.54 -33.12
N LEU A 386 -3.72 -1.75 -33.45
CA LEU A 386 -5.03 -2.27 -33.04
C LEU A 386 -5.17 -2.33 -31.51
N TRP A 387 -4.12 -2.72 -30.78
CA TRP A 387 -4.17 -2.80 -29.33
C TRP A 387 -4.13 -1.42 -28.66
N GLN A 388 -3.44 -0.44 -29.24
CA GLN A 388 -3.56 0.95 -28.81
C GLN A 388 -4.98 1.48 -29.08
N GLU A 389 -5.56 1.23 -30.25
CA GLU A 389 -6.92 1.63 -30.63
C GLU A 389 -8.00 1.01 -29.73
N CYS A 390 -7.87 -0.28 -29.39
CA CYS A 390 -8.76 -0.96 -28.46
C CYS A 390 -8.51 -0.59 -26.99
N GLY A 391 -7.33 -0.06 -26.66
CA GLY A 391 -6.92 0.33 -25.31
C GLY A 391 -6.41 -0.84 -24.47
N TYR A 392 -5.87 -1.85 -25.15
CA TYR A 392 -5.17 -2.98 -24.51
C TYR A 392 -3.72 -2.62 -24.17
N ILE A 393 -3.15 -1.64 -24.87
CA ILE A 393 -1.84 -1.05 -24.58
C ILE A 393 -1.99 0.47 -24.44
N PRO A 394 -1.23 1.13 -23.54
CA PRO A 394 -1.27 2.58 -23.41
C PRO A 394 -0.79 3.33 -24.66
N SER A 395 -1.60 4.29 -25.12
CA SER A 395 -1.21 5.27 -26.17
C SER A 395 -1.00 6.67 -25.61
N ARG A 396 -1.29 6.90 -24.32
CA ARG A 396 -1.24 8.22 -23.70
C ARG A 396 0.20 8.74 -23.59
N ALA A 397 0.41 9.98 -23.99
CA ALA A 397 1.66 10.70 -23.79
C ALA A 397 1.84 11.05 -22.30
N ILE A 398 3.09 11.07 -21.86
CA ILE A 398 3.48 11.44 -20.51
C ILE A 398 3.42 12.96 -20.39
N GLU A 399 2.59 13.46 -19.49
CA GLU A 399 2.51 14.89 -19.24
C GLU A 399 3.61 15.32 -18.23
N PRO A 400 4.25 16.48 -18.42
CA PRO A 400 5.27 16.94 -17.48
C PRO A 400 4.73 17.15 -16.06
N GLY A 401 5.48 16.70 -15.05
CA GLY A 401 5.09 16.72 -13.63
C GLY A 401 6.29 16.64 -12.69
N GLN A 402 6.08 16.87 -11.39
CA GLN A 402 7.15 16.88 -10.38
C GLN A 402 7.89 15.53 -10.28
N ASP A 403 7.17 14.41 -10.24
CA ASP A 403 7.76 13.07 -10.14
C ASP A 403 7.85 12.37 -11.51
N ILE A 404 6.97 12.73 -12.44
CA ILE A 404 6.85 12.10 -13.77
C ILE A 404 7.94 12.57 -14.76
N ASN A 405 8.61 13.71 -14.55
CA ASN A 405 9.66 14.16 -15.46
C ASN A 405 10.92 13.27 -15.45
N ARG A 406 11.14 12.50 -14.38
CA ARG A 406 12.41 11.75 -14.19
C ARG A 406 12.66 10.71 -15.29
N PRO A 407 11.69 9.87 -15.71
CA PRO A 407 11.92 8.92 -16.79
C PRO A 407 12.16 9.58 -18.16
N THR A 408 11.48 10.68 -18.46
CA THR A 408 11.70 11.48 -19.67
C THR A 408 13.13 12.01 -19.72
N VAL A 409 13.64 12.58 -18.62
CA VAL A 409 15.02 13.09 -18.54
C VAL A 409 16.06 11.97 -18.49
N ALA A 410 15.74 10.83 -17.88
CA ALA A 410 16.69 9.74 -17.70
C ALA A 410 16.81 8.79 -18.91
N ARG A 411 15.74 8.62 -19.69
CA ARG A 411 15.64 7.64 -20.79
C ARG A 411 15.02 8.19 -22.08
N GLY A 412 14.40 9.38 -22.08
CA GLY A 412 13.75 9.96 -23.26
C GLY A 412 12.34 9.47 -23.50
N TRP A 413 11.77 8.70 -22.57
CA TRP A 413 10.43 8.16 -22.71
C TRP A 413 9.39 9.27 -22.77
N SER A 414 8.56 9.25 -23.79
CA SER A 414 7.48 10.22 -24.02
C SER A 414 6.07 9.66 -23.81
N HIS A 415 5.88 8.33 -23.82
CA HIS A 415 4.58 7.67 -23.69
C HIS A 415 4.61 6.59 -22.59
N TRP A 416 3.44 6.31 -21.99
CA TRP A 416 3.34 5.36 -20.88
C TRP A 416 3.70 3.91 -21.27
N HIS A 417 3.49 3.50 -22.52
CA HIS A 417 3.89 2.15 -22.97
C HIS A 417 5.42 1.97 -23.03
N HIS A 418 6.22 3.05 -23.09
CA HIS A 418 7.69 2.96 -23.04
C HIS A 418 8.23 2.46 -21.69
N PHE A 419 7.39 2.39 -20.65
CA PHE A 419 7.76 1.77 -19.38
C PHE A 419 7.84 0.25 -19.46
N PHE A 420 7.49 -0.36 -20.59
CA PHE A 420 7.35 -1.81 -20.74
C PHE A 420 8.12 -2.31 -21.95
N ASN A 421 8.95 -3.34 -21.77
CA ASN A 421 9.62 -3.97 -22.89
C ASN A 421 8.62 -4.71 -23.80
N PRO A 422 9.02 -5.11 -25.03
CA PRO A 422 8.09 -5.74 -25.97
C PRO A 422 7.36 -6.96 -25.40
N ARG A 423 8.06 -7.81 -24.63
CA ARG A 423 7.48 -8.97 -23.96
C ARG A 423 6.45 -8.58 -22.91
N GLN A 424 6.75 -7.58 -22.10
CA GLN A 424 5.85 -7.04 -21.06
C GLN A 424 4.58 -6.45 -21.68
N LEU A 425 4.72 -5.66 -22.75
CA LEU A 425 3.58 -5.11 -23.49
C LEU A 425 2.72 -6.20 -24.11
N LEU A 426 3.34 -7.19 -24.75
CA LEU A 426 2.62 -8.29 -25.38
C LEU A 426 1.81 -9.09 -24.35
N ILE A 427 2.43 -9.46 -23.21
CA ILE A 427 1.76 -10.24 -22.16
C ILE A 427 0.66 -9.41 -21.50
N ASN A 428 0.96 -8.19 -21.04
CA ASN A 428 -0.02 -7.35 -20.33
C ASN A 428 -1.19 -6.96 -21.26
N GLY A 429 -0.90 -6.65 -22.53
CA GLY A 429 -1.92 -6.36 -23.54
C GLY A 429 -2.77 -7.58 -23.90
N LEU A 430 -2.19 -8.78 -23.90
CA LEU A 430 -2.95 -10.02 -24.11
C LEU A 430 -3.95 -10.28 -22.96
N PHE A 431 -3.55 -10.01 -21.71
CA PHE A 431 -4.49 -10.01 -20.58
C PHE A 431 -5.62 -9.01 -20.81
N ALA A 432 -5.30 -7.75 -21.12
CA ALA A 432 -6.31 -6.72 -21.37
C ALA A 432 -7.29 -7.10 -22.51
N LYS A 433 -6.77 -7.68 -23.60
CA LYS A 433 -7.57 -8.23 -24.72
C LYS A 433 -8.54 -9.31 -24.25
N HIS A 434 -8.08 -10.30 -23.49
CA HIS A 434 -8.95 -11.40 -23.03
C HIS A 434 -9.98 -10.94 -21.98
N VAL A 435 -9.63 -9.94 -21.17
CA VAL A 435 -10.58 -9.31 -20.24
C VAL A 435 -11.71 -8.61 -20.99
N ASP A 436 -11.41 -7.93 -22.10
CA ASP A 436 -12.40 -7.20 -22.89
C ASP A 436 -13.20 -8.09 -23.87
N ALA A 437 -12.57 -9.12 -24.43
CA ALA A 437 -13.19 -10.02 -25.41
C ALA A 437 -14.33 -10.89 -24.82
N LEU A 438 -14.30 -11.13 -23.51
CA LEU A 438 -15.30 -11.93 -22.81
C LEU A 438 -16.33 -11.02 -22.13
N ARG A 439 -17.59 -11.48 -22.08
CA ARG A 439 -18.67 -10.78 -21.38
C ARG A 439 -18.65 -11.16 -19.91
N TRP A 440 -18.64 -10.14 -19.05
CA TRP A 440 -18.56 -10.29 -17.61
C TRP A 440 -19.61 -9.40 -16.93
N SER A 441 -20.00 -9.77 -15.71
CA SER A 441 -20.72 -8.86 -14.83
C SER A 441 -19.83 -7.65 -14.48
N LYS A 442 -20.45 -6.53 -14.09
CA LYS A 442 -19.71 -5.30 -13.71
C LYS A 442 -18.66 -5.56 -12.61
N PRO A 443 -18.97 -6.28 -11.50
CA PRO A 443 -17.97 -6.63 -10.49
C PRO A 443 -16.80 -7.43 -11.05
N VAL A 444 -17.09 -8.48 -11.82
CA VAL A 444 -16.05 -9.33 -12.40
C VAL A 444 -15.17 -8.54 -13.38
N LYS A 445 -15.75 -7.72 -14.26
CA LYS A 445 -14.96 -6.89 -15.20
C LYS A 445 -14.06 -5.89 -14.48
N THR A 446 -14.55 -5.26 -13.41
CA THR A 446 -13.75 -4.35 -12.58
C THR A 446 -12.60 -5.07 -11.88
N ALA A 447 -12.84 -6.26 -11.32
CA ALA A 447 -11.80 -7.06 -10.67
C ALA A 447 -10.68 -7.45 -11.64
N LEU A 448 -11.05 -7.88 -12.86
CA LEU A 448 -10.11 -8.22 -13.92
C LEU A 448 -9.31 -6.99 -14.40
N LEU A 449 -9.96 -5.82 -14.50
CA LEU A 449 -9.30 -4.56 -14.85
C LEU A 449 -8.24 -4.17 -13.80
N LEU A 450 -8.57 -4.29 -12.50
CA LEU A 450 -7.60 -4.09 -11.41
C LEU A 450 -6.44 -5.10 -11.49
N GLY A 451 -6.72 -6.33 -11.92
CA GLY A 451 -5.70 -7.33 -12.23
C GLY A 451 -4.71 -6.85 -13.29
N VAL A 452 -5.18 -6.18 -14.36
CA VAL A 452 -4.31 -5.58 -15.39
C VAL A 452 -3.42 -4.47 -14.81
N GLY A 453 -3.97 -3.59 -13.97
CA GLY A 453 -3.15 -2.58 -13.29
C GLY A 453 -2.10 -3.18 -12.36
N ARG A 454 -2.43 -4.26 -11.67
CA ARG A 454 -1.46 -4.99 -10.84
C ARG A 454 -0.37 -5.67 -11.69
N LEU A 455 -0.73 -6.23 -12.85
CA LEU A 455 0.27 -6.71 -13.81
C LEU A 455 1.20 -5.58 -14.27
N ALA A 456 0.67 -4.39 -14.53
CA ALA A 456 1.48 -3.23 -14.90
C ALA A 456 2.46 -2.83 -13.77
N ASP A 457 2.07 -2.90 -12.49
CA ASP A 457 2.98 -2.63 -11.36
C ASP A 457 4.10 -3.69 -11.23
N TRP A 458 3.78 -4.97 -11.45
CA TRP A 458 4.72 -6.08 -11.26
C TRP A 458 5.51 -6.51 -12.50
N ASN A 459 5.20 -5.96 -13.67
CA ASN A 459 5.80 -6.36 -14.94
C ASN A 459 6.10 -5.15 -15.84
N SER A 460 7.06 -4.32 -15.42
CA SER A 460 7.55 -3.15 -16.18
C SER A 460 9.08 -3.12 -16.24
N ARG A 461 9.68 -2.21 -17.01
CA ARG A 461 11.13 -1.91 -17.00
C ARG A 461 11.62 -1.36 -15.67
N LEU A 462 10.71 -1.01 -14.76
CA LEU A 462 11.00 -0.53 -13.41
C LEU A 462 10.90 -1.64 -12.34
N THR A 463 10.58 -2.88 -12.74
CA THR A 463 10.58 -4.06 -11.88
C THR A 463 12.02 -4.48 -11.56
N ARG A 464 12.40 -4.35 -10.28
CA ARG A 464 13.75 -4.72 -9.80
C ARG A 464 13.87 -6.24 -9.65
N TRP A 465 15.07 -6.76 -9.87
CA TRP A 465 15.42 -8.12 -9.45
C TRP A 465 15.94 -8.12 -8.02
N ASP A 466 15.37 -8.94 -7.14
CA ASP A 466 15.90 -9.18 -5.80
C ASP A 466 16.76 -10.46 -5.83
N PRO A 467 18.09 -10.37 -5.65
CA PRO A 467 18.98 -11.53 -5.68
C PRO A 467 19.11 -12.22 -4.30
N SER A 468 18.45 -11.71 -3.25
CA SER A 468 18.63 -12.19 -1.89
C SER A 468 18.21 -13.66 -1.74
N SER A 469 18.86 -14.35 -0.80
CA SER A 469 18.59 -15.78 -0.55
C SER A 469 17.12 -16.11 -0.24
N ALA A 470 16.35 -15.14 0.27
CA ALA A 470 14.93 -15.26 0.57
C ALA A 470 14.02 -15.02 -0.65
N ASN A 471 14.45 -14.20 -1.62
CA ASN A 471 13.55 -13.58 -2.58
C ASN A 471 14.16 -13.48 -3.99
N GLU A 472 14.78 -14.53 -4.53
CA GLU A 472 15.20 -14.62 -5.94
C GLU A 472 13.99 -14.47 -6.91
N LYS A 473 13.48 -13.25 -7.08
CA LYS A 473 12.27 -12.90 -7.84
C LYS A 473 12.27 -11.41 -8.19
N GLY A 474 11.48 -11.05 -9.21
CA GLY A 474 11.19 -9.64 -9.51
C GLY A 474 10.40 -8.97 -8.37
N SER A 475 10.53 -7.66 -8.19
CA SER A 475 9.79 -6.84 -7.23
C SER A 475 8.97 -5.77 -7.95
N GLN A 476 7.90 -5.28 -7.33
CA GLN A 476 7.02 -4.29 -7.93
C GLN A 476 7.71 -2.96 -8.28
N THR A 477 7.09 -2.21 -9.20
CA THR A 477 7.52 -0.88 -9.64
C THR A 477 7.43 0.11 -8.48
N PHE A 478 6.29 0.16 -7.79
CA PHE A 478 6.06 1.09 -6.68
C PHE A 478 6.49 0.49 -5.34
N TYR A 479 7.80 0.41 -5.09
CA TYR A 479 8.33 0.03 -3.77
C TYR A 479 8.36 1.19 -2.76
N LYS A 480 8.13 2.41 -3.25
CA LYS A 480 7.99 3.66 -2.49
C LYS A 480 6.86 4.47 -3.13
N PRO A 481 6.25 5.45 -2.43
CA PRO A 481 5.14 6.23 -2.96
C PRO A 481 5.62 7.33 -3.91
N SER A 482 6.41 6.95 -4.92
CA SER A 482 6.87 7.79 -6.03
C SER A 482 7.33 6.89 -7.16
N LEU A 483 7.29 7.40 -8.39
CA LEU A 483 7.83 6.70 -9.55
C LEU A 483 9.36 6.55 -9.39
N PRO A 484 9.90 5.31 -9.45
CA PRO A 484 11.32 5.11 -9.28
C PRO A 484 12.09 5.60 -10.51
N THR A 485 13.35 5.99 -10.31
CA THR A 485 14.25 6.30 -11.41
C THR A 485 14.41 5.06 -12.30
N PRO A 486 14.47 5.21 -13.65
CA PRO A 486 14.73 4.10 -14.54
C PRO A 486 15.97 3.30 -14.13
N LEU A 487 15.79 1.99 -14.03
CA LEU A 487 16.81 1.06 -13.58
C LEU A 487 17.87 0.84 -14.67
N MET A 488 19.06 0.41 -14.26
CA MET A 488 20.14 0.02 -15.18
C MET A 488 20.02 -1.46 -15.57
N ASN A 489 19.43 -2.26 -14.71
CA ASN A 489 19.04 -3.64 -14.97
C ASN A 489 17.65 -3.90 -14.38
N TYR A 490 16.85 -4.72 -15.05
CA TYR A 490 15.47 -4.98 -14.67
C TYR A 490 15.07 -6.42 -14.98
N CYS A 491 13.98 -6.86 -14.37
CA CYS A 491 13.41 -8.18 -14.55
C CYS A 491 12.10 -8.09 -15.31
N CYS A 492 11.95 -8.89 -16.37
CA CYS A 492 10.67 -9.20 -16.98
C CYS A 492 10.17 -10.53 -16.44
N ARG A 493 8.94 -10.56 -15.94
CA ARG A 493 8.30 -11.79 -15.47
C ARG A 493 7.62 -12.48 -16.65
N SER A 494 7.77 -13.79 -16.73
CA SER A 494 6.95 -14.62 -17.62
C SER A 494 5.52 -14.76 -17.08
N LEU A 495 4.65 -15.41 -17.85
CA LEU A 495 3.30 -15.72 -17.42
C LEU A 495 3.25 -16.54 -16.12
N THR A 496 4.11 -17.55 -15.96
CA THR A 496 4.12 -18.43 -14.76
C THR A 496 4.38 -17.62 -13.48
N ALA A 497 5.30 -16.67 -13.54
CA ALA A 497 5.62 -15.76 -12.43
C ALA A 497 4.55 -14.68 -12.18
N LEU A 498 3.61 -14.49 -13.12
CA LEU A 498 2.50 -13.55 -13.02
C LEU A 498 1.19 -14.19 -12.56
N SER A 499 1.12 -15.52 -12.45
CA SER A 499 -0.05 -16.26 -11.94
C SER A 499 -0.66 -15.62 -10.69
N THR A 500 0.10 -15.60 -9.59
CA THR A 500 -0.31 -15.01 -8.29
C THR A 500 -0.44 -13.48 -8.31
N THR A 501 0.03 -12.84 -9.38
CA THR A 501 -0.12 -11.39 -9.57
C THR A 501 -1.50 -11.08 -10.13
N PHE A 502 -1.98 -11.87 -11.09
CA PHE A 502 -3.28 -11.69 -11.72
C PHE A 502 -4.43 -12.38 -10.98
N THR A 503 -4.22 -13.59 -10.46
CA THR A 503 -5.21 -14.34 -9.67
C THR A 503 -5.17 -13.84 -8.23
N LEU A 504 -6.13 -12.99 -7.87
CA LEU A 504 -6.23 -12.38 -6.55
C LEU A 504 -7.21 -13.14 -5.69
N ASP A 505 -6.74 -13.58 -4.52
CA ASP A 505 -7.61 -14.08 -3.48
C ASP A 505 -8.28 -12.88 -2.79
N LEU A 506 -9.57 -12.69 -3.07
CA LEU A 506 -10.36 -11.65 -2.44
C LEU A 506 -10.78 -12.09 -1.05
N THR A 507 -10.45 -11.29 -0.04
CA THR A 507 -11.14 -11.34 1.25
C THR A 507 -12.58 -10.92 1.07
N THR A 508 -13.50 -11.54 1.80
CA THR A 508 -14.94 -11.31 1.62
C THR A 508 -15.61 -10.89 2.90
N GLU A 509 -16.43 -9.86 2.79
CA GLU A 509 -17.38 -9.37 3.77
C GLU A 509 -18.74 -9.26 3.07
N SER A 510 -19.84 -9.34 3.81
CA SER A 510 -21.18 -9.17 3.24
C SER A 510 -21.74 -7.83 3.67
N ILE A 511 -21.60 -6.82 2.79
CA ILE A 511 -22.16 -5.49 2.98
C ILE A 511 -23.50 -5.46 2.24
N GLN A 512 -24.58 -5.17 2.95
CA GLN A 512 -25.94 -5.10 2.38
C GLN A 512 -26.40 -3.66 2.14
N GLU A 513 -25.67 -2.71 2.67
CA GLU A 513 -26.04 -1.30 2.75
C GLU A 513 -25.84 -0.55 1.43
N ALA A 514 -26.65 0.50 1.25
CA ALA A 514 -26.54 1.36 0.09
C ALA A 514 -25.26 2.19 0.15
N ALA A 515 -24.40 2.01 -0.86
CA ALA A 515 -23.22 2.83 -1.07
C ALA A 515 -23.33 3.58 -2.42
N THR A 516 -23.28 4.90 -2.35
CA THR A 516 -23.21 5.77 -3.53
C THR A 516 -21.77 6.24 -3.71
N LEU A 517 -21.20 5.98 -4.88
CA LEU A 517 -19.87 6.45 -5.24
C LEU A 517 -19.95 7.35 -6.47
N THR A 518 -19.30 8.50 -6.38
CA THR A 518 -19.19 9.46 -7.47
C THR A 518 -17.73 9.74 -7.79
N VAL A 519 -17.42 9.87 -9.09
CA VAL A 519 -16.13 10.43 -9.53
C VAL A 519 -16.40 11.89 -9.83
N GLY A 520 -15.79 12.78 -9.08
CA GLY A 520 -16.06 14.18 -9.24
C GLY A 520 -15.52 15.04 -8.12
N ASP A 521 -15.65 16.33 -8.35
CA ASP A 521 -15.21 17.33 -7.41
C ASP A 521 -16.20 17.44 -6.25
N VAL A 522 -15.68 17.47 -5.03
CA VAL A 522 -16.46 17.71 -3.81
C VAL A 522 -17.34 18.96 -3.87
N ARG A 523 -16.91 19.99 -4.63
CA ARG A 523 -17.65 21.23 -4.87
C ARG A 523 -18.96 21.04 -5.64
N THR A 524 -19.16 19.86 -6.23
CA THR A 524 -20.34 19.48 -7.02
C THR A 524 -21.11 18.29 -6.43
N ALA A 525 -20.67 17.77 -5.28
CA ALA A 525 -21.29 16.64 -4.61
C ALA A 525 -22.79 16.89 -4.32
N GLN A 526 -23.64 15.89 -4.55
CA GLN A 526 -25.07 16.00 -4.27
C GLN A 526 -25.48 14.98 -3.20
N GLY A 527 -26.35 15.42 -2.28
CA GLY A 527 -26.91 14.56 -1.24
C GLY A 527 -26.69 15.11 0.17
N GLN A 528 -27.66 14.85 1.07
CA GLN A 528 -27.52 15.15 2.49
C GLN A 528 -26.77 14.03 3.21
N VAL A 529 -25.69 14.39 3.87
CA VAL A 529 -24.84 13.49 4.67
C VAL A 529 -24.83 13.98 6.12
N ASP A 530 -25.03 13.06 7.07
CA ASP A 530 -25.10 13.39 8.50
C ASP A 530 -23.70 13.58 9.09
N VAL A 531 -22.77 12.71 8.69
CA VAL A 531 -21.42 12.66 9.22
C VAL A 531 -20.40 12.62 8.08
N TRP A 532 -19.55 13.64 7.97
CA TRP A 532 -18.38 13.57 7.09
C TRP A 532 -17.17 13.09 7.88
N ILE A 533 -16.48 12.08 7.36
CA ILE A 533 -15.15 11.65 7.82
C ILE A 533 -14.25 11.74 6.62
N THR A 534 -13.26 12.64 6.68
CA THR A 534 -12.41 12.93 5.52
C THR A 534 -10.93 12.95 5.90
N ASP A 535 -10.09 12.45 5.01
CA ASP A 535 -8.63 12.55 5.06
C ASP A 535 -8.14 13.35 3.84
N PRO A 536 -8.25 14.70 3.87
CA PRO A 536 -7.94 15.52 2.72
C PRO A 536 -6.44 15.50 2.36
N PRO A 537 -6.09 15.63 1.06
CA PRO A 537 -4.70 15.72 0.64
C PRO A 537 -4.11 17.08 1.06
N TYR A 538 -3.16 17.07 2.00
CA TYR A 538 -2.46 18.27 2.48
C TYR A 538 -0.94 18.09 2.39
N ALA A 539 -0.25 19.16 2.01
CA ALA A 539 1.19 19.43 2.17
C ALA A 539 2.16 18.26 1.90
N ASP A 540 2.85 18.29 0.74
CA ASP A 540 3.91 17.37 0.33
C ASP A 540 3.61 15.85 0.37
N ALA A 541 2.40 15.45 0.74
CA ALA A 541 2.00 14.06 0.85
C ALA A 541 1.69 13.47 -0.53
N VAL A 542 2.68 12.79 -1.12
CA VAL A 542 2.58 11.87 -2.29
C VAL A 542 1.70 12.40 -3.44
N ASN A 543 2.31 12.76 -4.56
CA ASN A 543 1.62 13.21 -5.79
C ASN A 543 0.79 12.11 -6.47
N TYR A 544 -0.26 11.60 -5.81
CA TYR A 544 -1.07 10.48 -6.31
C TYR A 544 -1.81 10.82 -7.61
N HIS A 545 -2.12 12.10 -7.86
CA HIS A 545 -2.70 12.55 -9.13
C HIS A 545 -1.75 12.24 -10.30
N GLU A 546 -0.46 12.50 -10.14
CA GLU A 546 0.58 12.13 -11.12
C GLU A 546 0.74 10.60 -11.20
N LEU A 547 0.89 9.91 -10.06
CA LEU A 547 1.14 8.46 -10.05
C LEU A 547 -0.03 7.65 -10.63
N SER A 548 -1.26 8.14 -10.47
CA SER A 548 -2.46 7.47 -11.01
C SER A 548 -2.49 7.43 -12.53
N GLU A 549 -1.80 8.36 -13.21
CA GLU A 549 -1.75 8.41 -14.69
C GLU A 549 -1.10 7.15 -15.27
N TYR A 550 -0.16 6.53 -14.53
CA TYR A 550 0.42 5.24 -14.89
C TYR A 550 -0.65 4.15 -15.06
N PHE A 551 -1.64 4.11 -14.16
CA PHE A 551 -2.74 3.14 -14.21
C PHE A 551 -3.87 3.59 -15.14
N LEU A 552 -4.20 4.88 -15.14
CA LEU A 552 -5.19 5.45 -16.06
C LEU A 552 -4.81 5.22 -17.52
N ALA A 553 -3.52 5.23 -17.86
CA ALA A 553 -3.06 4.94 -19.21
C ALA A 553 -3.41 3.51 -19.68
N TRP A 554 -3.57 2.55 -18.75
CA TRP A 554 -4.10 1.20 -19.05
C TRP A 554 -5.62 1.12 -18.97
N TYR A 555 -6.25 2.00 -18.18
CA TYR A 555 -7.71 1.97 -17.96
C TYR A 555 -8.49 2.86 -18.93
N ASP A 556 -7.84 3.72 -19.70
CA ASP A 556 -8.42 4.82 -20.47
C ASP A 556 -9.63 4.43 -21.32
N LYS A 557 -9.60 3.29 -22.00
CA LYS A 557 -10.74 2.85 -22.83
C LYS A 557 -11.66 1.85 -22.14
N SER A 558 -11.15 1.15 -21.13
CA SER A 558 -11.90 0.12 -20.40
C SER A 558 -12.80 0.72 -19.32
N LEU A 559 -12.34 1.78 -18.64
CA LEU A 559 -13.05 2.40 -17.53
C LEU A 559 -14.39 3.02 -17.96
N PRO A 560 -14.47 3.83 -19.04
CA PRO A 560 -15.74 4.40 -19.50
C PRO A 560 -16.72 3.34 -20.02
N ARG A 561 -16.23 2.18 -20.47
CA ARG A 561 -17.09 1.05 -20.88
C ARG A 561 -17.75 0.35 -19.69
N ILE A 562 -17.15 0.41 -18.50
CA ILE A 562 -17.69 -0.18 -17.27
C ILE A 562 -18.52 0.86 -16.49
N PHE A 563 -18.06 2.11 -16.50
CA PHE A 563 -18.65 3.25 -15.81
C PHE A 563 -18.84 4.40 -16.81
N CYS A 564 -20.00 4.44 -17.47
CA CYS A 564 -20.27 5.39 -18.56
C CYS A 564 -20.16 6.88 -18.16
N ASP A 565 -20.39 7.18 -16.89
CA ASP A 565 -20.40 8.56 -16.38
C ASP A 565 -19.02 9.01 -15.87
N TRP A 566 -17.99 8.14 -15.95
CA TRP A 566 -16.67 8.42 -15.40
C TRP A 566 -15.71 8.93 -16.47
N TYR A 567 -14.90 9.93 -16.12
CA TYR A 567 -13.77 10.37 -16.94
C TYR A 567 -12.49 9.57 -16.62
N THR A 568 -11.49 9.67 -17.50
CA THR A 568 -10.20 8.95 -17.41
C THR A 568 -8.98 9.87 -17.27
N ASP A 569 -9.23 11.13 -16.92
CA ASP A 569 -8.23 12.13 -16.59
C ASP A 569 -7.95 12.13 -15.07
N SER A 570 -6.68 12.33 -14.69
CA SER A 570 -6.29 12.54 -13.28
C SER A 570 -6.86 13.85 -12.70
N ARG A 571 -7.31 14.77 -13.58
CA ARG A 571 -7.79 16.12 -13.25
C ARG A 571 -6.80 16.86 -12.34
N ARG A 572 -5.50 16.60 -12.52
CA ARG A 572 -4.42 17.20 -11.71
C ARG A 572 -4.43 18.73 -11.65
N ALA A 573 -5.04 19.40 -12.64
CA ALA A 573 -5.24 20.85 -12.65
C ALA A 573 -6.29 21.34 -11.64
N LEU A 574 -7.23 20.47 -11.26
CA LEU A 574 -8.25 20.73 -10.24
C LEU A 574 -7.84 20.16 -8.86
N ALA A 575 -6.76 19.38 -8.80
CA ALA A 575 -6.25 18.84 -7.56
C ALA A 575 -5.79 19.97 -6.63
N VAL A 576 -6.17 19.87 -5.37
CA VAL A 576 -5.85 20.87 -4.35
C VAL A 576 -4.37 20.68 -3.94
N ARG A 577 -3.47 21.60 -4.34
CA ARG A 577 -2.01 21.53 -4.09
C ARG A 577 -1.57 22.41 -2.92
N GLY A 578 -0.77 21.88 -2.00
CA GLY A 578 -0.60 22.37 -0.63
C GLY A 578 0.10 23.72 -0.37
N ASP A 579 0.55 24.46 -1.38
CA ASP A 579 1.64 25.44 -1.13
C ASP A 579 1.24 26.92 -1.31
N ASP A 580 -0.01 27.21 -1.72
CA ASP A 580 -0.43 28.57 -2.11
C ASP A 580 -1.71 29.07 -1.42
N GLU A 581 -1.92 30.39 -1.40
CA GLU A 581 -3.18 31.03 -0.96
C GLU A 581 -4.42 30.48 -1.70
N SER A 582 -4.25 30.01 -2.94
CA SER A 582 -5.30 29.38 -3.75
C SER A 582 -5.78 28.04 -3.17
N PHE A 583 -4.90 27.30 -2.51
CA PHE A 583 -5.20 26.03 -1.83
C PHE A 583 -6.17 26.25 -0.69
N ARG A 584 -5.86 27.23 0.19
CA ARG A 584 -6.71 27.58 1.34
C ARG A 584 -8.10 27.98 0.86
N LYS A 585 -8.18 28.83 -0.17
CA LYS A 585 -9.47 29.24 -0.77
C LYS A 585 -10.25 28.04 -1.30
N THR A 586 -9.59 27.12 -2.01
CA THR A 586 -10.24 25.92 -2.55
C THR A 586 -10.76 25.02 -1.43
N MET A 587 -9.96 24.76 -0.40
CA MET A 587 -10.39 23.96 0.75
C MET A 587 -11.54 24.60 1.53
N VAL A 588 -11.55 25.94 1.69
CA VAL A 588 -12.69 26.65 2.29
C VAL A 588 -13.96 26.38 1.48
N VAL A 589 -13.91 26.45 0.15
CA VAL A 589 -15.07 26.17 -0.71
C VAL A 589 -15.52 24.72 -0.56
N CYS A 590 -14.58 23.76 -0.58
CA CYS A 590 -14.88 22.34 -0.38
C CYS A 590 -15.60 22.11 0.95
N TYR A 591 -15.03 22.56 2.07
CA TYR A 591 -15.63 22.38 3.40
C TYR A 591 -16.94 23.16 3.57
N SER A 592 -17.06 24.37 3.01
CA SER A 592 -18.32 25.13 3.02
C SER A 592 -19.43 24.36 2.32
N HIS A 593 -19.09 23.69 1.22
CA HIS A 593 -20.03 22.88 0.46
C HIS A 593 -20.47 21.64 1.24
N LEU A 594 -19.53 20.94 1.91
CA LEU A 594 -19.85 19.83 2.82
C LEU A 594 -20.76 20.27 3.97
N THR A 595 -20.50 21.45 4.56
CA THR A 595 -21.31 22.03 5.65
C THR A 595 -22.73 22.35 5.20
N THR A 596 -22.90 22.86 3.97
CA THR A 596 -24.22 23.20 3.42
C THR A 596 -25.08 21.95 3.22
N HIS A 597 -24.45 20.83 2.87
CA HIS A 597 -25.07 19.52 2.60
C HIS A 597 -25.19 18.61 3.84
N MET A 598 -25.21 19.21 5.02
CA MET A 598 -25.30 18.51 6.30
C MET A 598 -26.45 19.08 7.15
N PRO A 599 -27.18 18.26 7.92
CA PRO A 599 -28.17 18.77 8.88
C PRO A 599 -27.52 19.63 9.97
N ASP A 600 -28.32 20.44 10.68
CA ASP A 600 -27.80 21.33 11.72
C ASP A 600 -27.12 20.61 12.89
N ASN A 601 -27.55 19.37 13.17
CA ASN A 601 -26.96 18.48 14.19
C ASN A 601 -25.86 17.55 13.63
N GLY A 602 -25.46 17.74 12.37
CA GLY A 602 -24.44 16.93 11.72
C GLY A 602 -23.02 17.23 12.19
N LEU A 603 -22.09 16.36 11.80
CA LEU A 603 -20.74 16.30 12.34
C LEU A 603 -19.70 16.13 11.23
N GLN A 604 -18.60 16.88 11.30
CA GLN A 604 -17.42 16.58 10.48
C GLN A 604 -16.25 16.14 11.33
N ILE A 605 -15.50 15.20 10.80
CA ILE A 605 -14.22 14.71 11.29
C ILE A 605 -13.20 14.90 10.19
N VAL A 606 -12.23 15.76 10.46
CA VAL A 606 -11.04 15.86 9.65
C VAL A 606 -9.96 15.03 10.30
N MET A 607 -9.47 14.02 9.58
CA MET A 607 -8.23 13.33 9.89
C MET A 607 -7.10 14.09 9.20
N PHE A 608 -6.06 14.44 9.94
CA PHE A 608 -4.94 15.19 9.39
C PHE A 608 -3.67 14.86 10.15
N THR A 609 -2.53 14.85 9.47
CA THR A 609 -1.21 14.56 10.04
C THR A 609 -0.15 15.43 9.36
N HIS A 610 0.47 16.33 10.10
CA HIS A 610 1.56 17.18 9.61
C HIS A 610 2.51 17.60 10.74
N HIS A 611 3.77 17.88 10.40
CA HIS A 611 4.81 18.26 11.36
C HIS A 611 4.87 19.77 11.61
N ASP A 612 4.51 20.59 10.63
CA ASP A 612 4.52 22.05 10.72
C ASP A 612 3.25 22.62 11.38
N ALA A 613 3.44 23.34 12.48
CA ALA A 613 2.42 24.09 13.23
C ALA A 613 1.66 25.12 12.37
N ALA A 614 2.30 25.72 11.36
CA ALA A 614 1.66 26.71 10.50
C ALA A 614 0.53 26.10 9.67
N VAL A 615 0.74 24.91 9.11
CA VAL A 615 -0.27 24.18 8.34
C VAL A 615 -1.49 23.81 9.20
N TRP A 616 -1.27 23.55 10.50
CA TRP A 616 -2.37 23.33 11.45
C TRP A 616 -3.20 24.59 11.71
N ALA A 617 -2.55 25.74 11.85
CA ALA A 617 -3.24 27.02 12.00
C ALA A 617 -4.07 27.34 10.76
N ASP A 618 -3.55 27.04 9.56
CA ASP A 618 -4.27 27.22 8.30
C ASP A 618 -5.52 26.33 8.22
N LEU A 619 -5.41 25.04 8.58
CA LEU A 619 -6.57 24.15 8.61
C LEU A 619 -7.66 24.66 9.56
N THR A 620 -7.25 25.17 10.73
CA THR A 620 -8.17 25.77 11.71
C THR A 620 -8.95 26.93 11.10
N LEU A 621 -8.25 27.83 10.39
CA LEU A 621 -8.83 28.98 9.73
C LEU A 621 -9.76 28.56 8.59
N ILE A 622 -9.38 27.53 7.82
CA ILE A 622 -10.19 26.98 6.74
C ILE A 622 -11.53 26.46 7.28
N LEU A 623 -11.50 25.68 8.35
CA LEU A 623 -12.71 25.13 8.97
C LEU A 623 -13.59 26.24 9.54
N TRP A 624 -12.99 27.23 10.21
CA TRP A 624 -13.75 28.36 10.74
C TRP A 624 -14.41 29.19 9.64
N ALA A 625 -13.69 29.47 8.54
CA ALA A 625 -14.22 30.16 7.38
C ALA A 625 -15.33 29.37 6.66
N ALA A 626 -15.30 28.03 6.74
CA ALA A 626 -16.35 27.15 6.22
C ALA A 626 -17.63 27.08 7.09
N GLY A 627 -17.71 27.90 8.15
CA GLY A 627 -18.86 27.95 9.06
C GLY A 627 -18.86 26.86 10.13
N LEU A 628 -17.73 26.17 10.32
CA LEU A 628 -17.60 25.08 11.28
C LEU A 628 -17.02 25.57 12.61
N ARG A 629 -17.52 25.03 13.73
CA ARG A 629 -16.98 25.30 15.07
C ARG A 629 -16.30 24.06 15.63
N VAL A 630 -15.06 24.21 16.05
CA VAL A 630 -14.25 23.14 16.64
C VAL A 630 -14.77 22.83 18.04
N SER A 631 -15.27 21.62 18.25
CA SER A 631 -15.75 21.13 19.54
C SER A 631 -14.64 20.40 20.31
N SER A 632 -13.81 19.65 19.62
CA SER A 632 -12.76 18.84 20.23
C SER A 632 -11.65 18.58 19.24
N ALA A 633 -10.42 18.52 19.75
CA ALA A 633 -9.22 18.14 19.03
C ALA A 633 -8.58 16.96 19.78
N TRP A 634 -8.39 15.83 19.11
CA TRP A 634 -7.79 14.64 19.70
C TRP A 634 -6.45 14.36 19.07
N CYS A 635 -5.37 14.34 19.85
CA CYS A 635 -4.05 13.93 19.39
C CYS A 635 -3.88 12.42 19.59
N ILE A 636 -3.65 11.67 18.52
CA ILE A 636 -3.33 10.24 18.57
C ILE A 636 -1.86 10.06 18.21
N ALA A 637 -1.07 9.54 19.16
CA ALA A 637 0.29 9.10 18.93
C ALA A 637 0.28 7.80 18.10
N THR A 638 0.76 7.85 16.86
CA THR A 638 0.92 6.64 16.03
C THR A 638 2.36 6.11 16.16
N GLU A 639 2.64 5.34 17.21
CA GLU A 639 3.94 4.67 17.32
C GLU A 639 3.93 3.29 16.65
N THR A 640 4.99 2.99 15.93
CA THR A 640 5.50 1.62 15.77
C THR A 640 7.01 1.71 15.81
N GLU A 641 7.64 1.34 16.93
CA GLU A 641 9.08 1.13 17.01
C GLU A 641 9.46 -0.10 16.18
N ALA A 642 9.56 0.07 14.86
CA ALA A 642 10.23 -0.90 14.00
C ALA A 642 11.71 -0.50 13.92
N ALA A 643 12.58 -1.27 14.57
CA ALA A 643 14.02 -1.06 14.69
C ALA A 643 14.83 -1.08 13.36
N LEU A 644 14.19 -0.93 12.19
CA LEU A 644 14.79 -1.07 10.87
C LEU A 644 14.61 0.14 9.94
N LYS A 645 14.11 1.28 10.42
CA LYS A 645 13.99 2.51 9.61
C LYS A 645 14.35 3.76 10.42
N GLN A 646 15.64 4.00 10.63
CA GLN A 646 16.15 5.33 11.01
C GLN A 646 16.10 6.26 9.79
N GLY A 647 14.97 6.94 9.64
CA GLY A 647 14.80 8.07 8.73
C GLY A 647 13.67 8.93 9.29
N ASN A 648 13.73 10.24 9.08
CA ASN A 648 12.76 11.24 9.57
C ASN A 648 11.32 10.93 9.15
N TYR A 649 10.65 10.01 9.86
CA TYR A 649 9.24 9.73 9.70
C TYR A 649 8.47 10.36 10.88
N VAL A 650 7.43 11.10 10.49
CA VAL A 650 6.42 11.78 11.30
C VAL A 650 6.19 11.12 12.67
N GLN A 651 6.43 11.88 13.74
CA GLN A 651 5.86 11.60 15.07
C GLN A 651 4.35 11.84 14.97
N GLY A 652 3.59 10.80 14.61
CA GLY A 652 2.19 10.96 14.23
C GLY A 652 1.37 11.58 15.35
N THR A 653 0.81 12.76 15.05
CA THR A 653 -0.30 13.35 15.77
C THR A 653 -1.46 13.37 14.78
N CYS A 654 -2.32 12.34 14.78
CA CYS A 654 -3.60 12.47 14.11
C CYS A 654 -4.45 13.38 14.99
N LEU A 655 -4.71 14.60 14.51
CA LEU A 655 -5.51 15.60 15.21
C LEU A 655 -6.89 15.58 14.61
N ARG A 656 -7.83 14.99 15.35
CA ARG A 656 -9.19 14.80 14.88
C ARG A 656 -10.07 15.96 15.35
N TRP A 657 -10.68 16.68 14.41
CA TRP A 657 -11.49 17.86 14.69
C TRP A 657 -12.95 17.48 14.59
N ARG A 658 -13.67 17.50 15.70
CA ARG A 658 -15.14 17.44 15.64
C ARG A 658 -15.63 18.84 15.39
N THR A 659 -16.37 19.03 14.30
CA THR A 659 -17.06 20.29 14.06
C THR A 659 -18.57 20.12 13.97
N ILE A 660 -19.29 21.12 14.48
CA ILE A 660 -20.75 21.13 14.55
C ILE A 660 -21.24 22.38 13.83
N ARG A 661 -22.28 22.23 13.00
CA ARG A 661 -22.94 23.33 12.28
C ARG A 661 -23.70 24.26 13.23
N ASN A 662 -24.55 23.70 14.12
CA ASN A 662 -25.24 24.47 15.15
C ASN A 662 -25.03 23.91 16.57
N PRO A 663 -24.24 24.56 17.44
CA PRO A 663 -23.94 24.04 18.78
C PRO A 663 -25.14 24.02 19.73
N THR A 664 -26.22 24.76 19.47
CA THR A 664 -27.42 24.74 20.33
C THR A 664 -28.31 23.52 20.11
N LEU A 665 -28.17 22.84 18.97
CA LEU A 665 -28.91 21.61 18.61
C LEU A 665 -28.06 20.34 18.82
N ALA A 666 -26.87 20.48 19.40
CA ALA A 666 -25.95 19.37 19.59
C ALA A 666 -26.31 18.54 20.82
N THR A 667 -26.75 17.31 20.61
CA THR A 667 -26.81 16.31 21.68
C THR A 667 -25.39 16.05 22.20
N PRO A 668 -25.16 16.06 23.52
CA PRO A 668 -23.86 15.68 24.08
C PRO A 668 -23.53 14.23 23.70
N ILE A 669 -22.29 14.02 23.26
CA ILE A 669 -21.74 12.69 22.93
C ILE A 669 -20.47 12.49 23.73
N ILE A 670 -19.99 11.24 23.81
CA ILE A 670 -18.81 10.86 24.60
C ILE A 670 -17.60 11.68 24.14
N ASN A 671 -17.23 12.69 24.93
CA ASN A 671 -16.04 13.50 24.72
C ASN A 671 -14.83 12.78 25.30
N TRP A 672 -14.07 12.12 24.43
CA TRP A 672 -12.79 11.52 24.83
C TRP A 672 -11.77 12.61 25.14
N ARG A 673 -11.14 12.57 26.31
CA ARG A 673 -9.82 13.18 26.53
C ARG A 673 -8.81 12.03 26.54
N PRO A 674 -7.91 11.90 25.55
CA PRO A 674 -6.81 10.95 25.68
C PRO A 674 -5.97 11.42 26.87
N THR A 675 -6.04 10.69 27.98
CA THR A 675 -5.07 10.88 29.06
C THR A 675 -3.71 10.49 28.48
N PRO A 676 -2.68 11.36 28.49
CA PRO A 676 -1.35 10.93 28.12
C PRO A 676 -0.98 9.79 29.07
N LEU A 677 -0.76 8.61 28.51
CA LEU A 677 -0.17 7.49 29.23
C LEU A 677 1.17 8.00 29.76
N ARG A 678 1.24 8.24 31.07
CA ARG A 678 2.50 8.55 31.74
C ARG A 678 3.40 7.33 31.58
N CYS A 679 4.36 7.41 30.65
CA CYS A 679 5.53 6.54 30.69
C CYS A 679 6.20 6.73 32.05
N ALA A 680 6.21 5.68 32.86
CA ALA A 680 7.04 5.60 34.04
C ALA A 680 8.50 5.46 33.60
N CYS A 681 9.18 6.57 33.33
CA CYS A 681 10.64 6.58 33.21
C CYS A 681 11.24 6.51 34.61
N SER A 682 11.98 5.43 34.87
CA SER A 682 12.88 5.27 36.02
C SER A 682 13.95 6.37 36.05
N PRO A 683 14.35 6.88 37.23
CA PRO A 683 15.28 7.98 37.37
C PRO A 683 16.73 7.47 37.32
N ASN A 684 17.32 7.40 36.13
CA ASN A 684 18.78 7.29 36.00
C ASN A 684 19.24 7.59 34.57
N ALA A 685 19.41 8.87 34.27
CA ALA A 685 20.31 9.33 33.22
C ALA A 685 20.84 10.71 33.62
N GLN A 686 21.98 10.69 34.32
CA GLN A 686 22.79 11.87 34.60
C GLN A 686 23.22 12.53 33.28
N LEU A 687 22.64 13.67 32.94
CA LEU A 687 23.21 14.59 31.95
C LEU A 687 24.21 15.51 32.66
N LYS A 688 25.50 15.20 32.50
CA LYS A 688 26.61 16.11 32.80
C LYS A 688 26.64 17.24 31.77
N ASN A 689 26.61 18.47 32.31
CA ASN A 689 27.22 19.72 31.84
C ASN A 689 27.09 20.15 30.37
N SER A 690 26.43 21.30 30.13
CA SER A 690 27.17 22.59 30.12
C SER A 690 26.23 23.82 29.98
N THR A 691 26.11 24.56 31.08
CA THR A 691 26.18 26.04 31.22
C THR A 691 25.45 27.03 30.30
N ARG A 692 24.72 27.93 31.01
CA ARG A 692 24.33 29.35 30.75
C ARG A 692 23.13 29.54 29.82
N CYS A 693 22.04 30.21 30.20
CA CYS A 693 21.98 31.47 30.95
C CYS A 693 20.76 31.57 31.88
N ALA A 694 20.93 32.45 32.87
CA ALA A 694 20.15 32.68 34.07
C ALA A 694 18.65 33.00 33.90
N ARG A 695 17.87 32.46 34.85
CA ARG A 695 16.57 32.97 35.31
C ARG A 695 16.69 34.40 35.82
N SER A 696 15.61 35.19 35.69
CA SER A 696 14.92 35.82 36.83
C SER A 696 13.70 36.65 36.40
N PRO A 697 12.75 36.93 37.33
CA PRO A 697 11.31 36.96 37.07
C PRO A 697 10.72 38.38 37.05
N VAL A 698 9.50 38.51 36.52
CA VAL A 698 8.69 39.73 36.66
C VAL A 698 7.79 39.61 37.88
N PRO A 699 7.74 40.61 38.79
CA PRO A 699 6.66 40.77 39.75
C PRO A 699 5.56 41.71 39.22
N ALA A 700 4.37 41.56 39.78
CA ALA A 700 3.16 42.28 39.41
C ALA A 700 3.10 43.73 39.93
N SER A 701 2.17 44.48 39.31
CA SER A 701 1.51 45.74 39.73
C SER A 701 2.14 47.08 39.30
N GLY A 702 1.28 47.97 38.79
CA GLY A 702 1.54 49.41 38.69
C GLY A 702 1.09 50.05 37.38
N GLU A 703 -0.01 50.79 37.43
CA GLU A 703 -0.50 51.73 36.41
C GLU A 703 0.60 52.65 35.85
N LYS A 704 0.55 52.95 34.53
CA LYS A 704 0.49 54.31 33.96
C LYS A 704 0.64 54.34 32.43
N SER A 705 -0.32 55.01 31.81
CA SER A 705 -0.22 55.89 30.63
C SER A 705 0.47 55.43 29.33
N ALA A 706 -0.35 55.32 28.29
CA ALA A 706 -0.23 56.00 27.00
C ALA A 706 1.11 55.97 26.23
N ARG A 707 1.13 55.33 25.05
CA ARG A 707 1.06 56.00 23.74
C ARG A 707 1.25 55.01 22.59
N TRP A 708 0.56 55.36 21.50
CA TRP A 708 0.50 54.74 20.18
C TRP A 708 1.79 54.88 19.35
N ASN A 709 1.80 54.12 18.24
CA ASN A 709 2.63 54.18 17.01
C ASN A 709 3.85 53.24 17.04
N ARG A 710 4.07 52.36 16.06
CA ARG A 710 3.57 52.22 14.68
C ARG A 710 3.60 50.75 14.28
#